data_AF-A0A3M2SP34-F1
#
_entry.id   AF-A0A3M2SP34-F1
#
_cell.length_a   1.000
_cell.length_b   1.000
_cell.length_c   1.000
_cell.angle_alpha   90.00
_cell.angle_beta   90.00
_cell.angle_gamma   90.00
#
_symmetry.space_group_name_H-M   'P 1'
#
loop_
_entity.id
_entity.type
_entity.pdbx_description
1 polymer ?
#
loop_
_entity_poly.entity_id
_entity_poly.type
_entity_poly.pdbx_seq_one_letter_code
_entity_poly.pdbx_strand_id
1 'polypeptide(L)'
;MDHLPRPNSPFYTIKAIPWLGAQYPWHNFADDVSIHFESEAAYFQFLQEPVKDDFLDSLCMFQSRCFINLYVAFFRIFDLPVNAFDVIIRNRSDPAASSITTEALPKLLGIMEAKFRDAFDHDSEESDTDVSVQFERGNEILTTVNDFLDSLAVQRIREHERRLWPDKPAEDLLFDRIQLSIILLGQALTTGLNFINTYPMAWGPSPWLHEQMLAAGWCRSERFSLLEQHGGDPAMIYYLSQLDRRSLRRDVEHRHCEDTFRCNRENLDHSTYKTKHIAGCPEATCGMVVVDSTDTPIVSNIVLRGNTPLVRYIDQNQPNGKGVVQIVELEGQALPAIGSSSKPYVCFSHVWSDGLGNLSSNAIPRCQARRLQQLANDLFPEMAQSHSIPFWLDTLCVPLQRPARDRAIEAMRLTYSQAAKVLVLDAVLSQASITEFETTELAVRIRVSTWARRPWTFHEACLARNLFYQFADHAVNLEFLDGERDKQCSTLRADNPGFCPDSWDWLPNSRLSEINSVLEGCLRWIRHQEKVLEDSEGHAHLGLAILMGSLRFRWTSRLEDETICLAGILGGRGLSEVLQHTTGEDRMRAFLSTIELIPADILYILRPRSTLPGFRWMPLSFLGGGSEASPKFQPNNATVTAGGLQLRCEGFLLHNTSLLGLSPRNSKIKLDGHAYQIEPASKLNLGDYAGQELAVMLRATLIWTDDSSPGQIHGRSKGALVTLLQHQGQVLVASYVGVVEVERYDIQYPHREESSETTSMSTTKLLRTQRWLIQ
;
A
#
# COMPACT_ATOMS: atom_id res chain seq x y z
N MET A 1 14.67 -1.29 19.71
CA MET A 1 13.69 -2.35 19.37
C MET A 1 14.45 -3.42 18.63
N ASP A 2 14.58 -4.59 19.25
CA ASP A 2 15.55 -5.62 18.85
C ASP A 2 14.86 -6.81 18.18
N HIS A 3 13.55 -6.96 18.39
CA HIS A 3 12.72 -7.93 17.67
C HIS A 3 12.45 -7.57 16.21
N LEU A 4 12.64 -6.30 15.82
CA LEU A 4 12.38 -5.84 14.46
C LEU A 4 13.61 -6.01 13.58
N PRO A 5 13.43 -6.38 12.30
CA PRO A 5 14.53 -6.43 11.35
C PRO A 5 15.13 -5.04 11.14
N ARG A 6 16.39 -5.01 10.72
CA ARG A 6 17.12 -3.77 10.43
C ARG A 6 17.73 -3.83 9.04
N PRO A 7 17.84 -2.71 8.32
CA PRO A 7 18.64 -2.67 7.11
C PRO A 7 20.08 -3.05 7.41
N ASN A 8 20.73 -3.70 6.44
CA ASN A 8 22.15 -4.07 6.49
C ASN A 8 23.08 -2.90 6.80
N SER A 9 22.73 -1.71 6.31
CA SER A 9 23.49 -0.48 6.49
C SER A 9 22.53 0.66 6.85
N PRO A 10 22.16 0.79 8.14
CA PRO A 10 21.21 1.80 8.57
C PRO A 10 21.81 3.21 8.43
N PHE A 11 20.97 4.16 8.02
CA PHE A 11 21.33 5.55 7.75
C PHE A 11 21.89 6.28 8.99
N TYR A 12 21.35 5.99 10.17
CA TYR A 12 21.85 6.50 11.45
C TYR A 12 22.09 5.37 12.45
N THR A 13 22.99 5.61 13.41
CA THR A 13 23.20 4.70 14.53
C THR A 13 21.96 4.68 15.43
N ILE A 14 21.32 3.51 15.53
CA ILE A 14 20.19 3.31 16.43
C ILE A 14 20.71 3.32 17.86
N LYS A 15 20.37 4.37 18.62
CA LYS A 15 20.74 4.47 20.03
C LYS A 15 19.84 3.55 20.86
N ALA A 16 20.44 2.87 21.83
CA ALA A 16 19.68 2.17 22.85
C ALA A 16 18.74 3.15 23.56
N ILE A 17 17.55 2.68 23.91
CA ILE A 17 16.57 3.48 24.62
C ILE A 17 16.84 3.29 26.11
N PRO A 18 17.20 4.36 26.85
CA PRO A 18 17.59 4.21 28.24
C PRO A 18 16.40 3.73 29.09
N TRP A 19 16.71 2.92 30.09
CA TRP A 19 15.76 2.58 31.15
C TRP A 19 15.86 3.64 32.25
N LEU A 20 14.85 4.50 32.34
CA LEU A 20 14.88 5.65 33.27
C LEU A 20 14.69 5.23 34.73
N GLY A 21 14.09 4.06 35.00
CA GLY A 21 13.85 3.55 36.35
C GLY A 21 15.12 3.28 37.16
N ALA A 22 16.29 3.16 36.51
CA ALA A 22 17.57 3.09 37.21
C ALA A 22 17.88 4.37 38.01
N GLN A 23 17.39 5.52 37.55
CA GLN A 23 17.60 6.83 38.17
C GLN A 23 16.41 7.25 39.04
N TYR A 24 15.21 6.72 38.76
CA TYR A 24 13.95 7.06 39.44
C TYR A 24 13.24 5.79 39.98
N PRO A 25 13.78 5.14 41.02
CA PRO A 25 13.32 3.83 41.49
C PRO A 25 11.96 3.84 42.21
N TRP A 26 11.38 5.02 42.51
CA TRP A 26 10.10 5.14 43.19
C TRP A 26 8.90 4.84 42.27
N HIS A 27 9.10 4.93 40.95
CA HIS A 27 8.12 4.52 39.94
C HIS A 27 8.23 3.03 39.56
N ASN A 28 8.81 2.21 40.44
CA ASN A 28 8.97 0.78 40.23
C ASN A 28 7.62 0.05 40.18
N PHE A 29 7.62 -1.01 39.38
CA PHE A 29 6.51 -1.80 38.86
C PHE A 29 5.35 -1.98 39.85
N ALA A 30 4.14 -1.64 39.41
CA ALA A 30 2.96 -2.23 40.04
C ALA A 30 2.94 -3.70 39.61
N ASP A 31 2.91 -4.63 40.56
CA ASP A 31 2.67 -6.06 40.28
C ASP A 31 1.24 -6.33 39.78
N ASP A 32 0.42 -5.28 39.68
CA ASP A 32 -0.96 -5.32 39.28
C ASP A 32 -1.10 -5.47 37.76
N VAL A 33 -2.09 -6.24 37.33
CA VAL A 33 -2.44 -6.47 35.91
C VAL A 33 -3.21 -5.28 35.33
N SER A 34 -3.55 -4.30 36.17
CA SER A 34 -4.33 -3.13 35.78
C SER A 34 -3.46 -1.98 35.27
N ILE A 35 -3.75 -1.51 34.05
CA ILE A 35 -3.24 -0.22 33.53
C ILE A 35 -4.37 0.78 33.67
N HIS A 36 -4.30 1.62 34.70
CA HIS A 36 -5.25 2.70 34.93
C HIS A 36 -4.55 4.06 34.83
N PHE A 37 -5.12 4.94 34.00
CA PHE A 37 -4.71 6.34 33.91
C PHE A 37 -5.69 7.17 34.75
N GLU A 38 -5.23 7.73 35.88
CA GLU A 38 -6.04 8.62 36.72
C GLU A 38 -6.29 9.94 35.96
N SER A 39 -7.45 10.06 35.31
CA SER A 39 -7.89 11.21 34.50
C SER A 39 -6.86 11.70 33.46
N GLU A 40 -7.19 11.56 32.18
CA GLU A 40 -6.35 12.00 31.04
C GLU A 40 -5.68 13.37 31.29
N ALA A 41 -6.44 14.36 31.78
CA ALA A 41 -5.99 15.73 32.06
C ALA A 41 -4.81 15.86 33.05
N ALA A 42 -4.69 14.99 34.06
CA ALA A 42 -3.61 15.07 35.04
C ALA A 42 -2.28 14.59 34.45
N TYR A 43 -2.31 13.59 33.58
CA TYR A 43 -1.11 13.04 32.93
C TYR A 43 -0.46 13.98 31.92
N PHE A 44 -1.27 14.76 31.20
CA PHE A 44 -0.76 15.80 30.29
C PHE A 44 0.03 16.89 30.99
N GLN A 45 -0.31 17.22 32.24
CA GLN A 45 0.40 18.23 33.02
C GLN A 45 1.84 17.78 33.33
N PHE A 46 2.03 16.50 33.66
CA PHE A 46 3.35 15.97 34.04
C PHE A 46 4.37 15.96 32.90
N LEU A 47 3.96 15.72 31.65
CA LEU A 47 4.87 15.80 30.49
C LEU A 47 5.14 17.24 30.00
N GLN A 48 4.79 18.24 30.82
CA GLN A 48 5.07 19.66 30.59
C GLN A 48 5.73 20.34 31.80
N GLU A 49 6.27 19.56 32.74
CA GLU A 49 6.94 20.10 33.93
C GLU A 49 8.12 21.00 33.55
N PRO A 50 8.22 22.23 34.09
CA PRO A 50 9.23 23.20 33.69
C PRO A 50 10.62 22.87 34.26
N VAL A 51 10.70 21.96 35.24
CA VAL A 51 11.93 21.50 35.86
C VAL A 51 12.41 20.24 35.15
N LYS A 52 13.71 20.19 34.81
CA LYS A 52 14.31 19.07 34.07
C LYS A 52 14.12 17.72 34.77
N ASP A 53 14.37 17.67 36.06
CA ASP A 53 14.28 16.44 36.84
C ASP A 53 12.83 15.95 36.95
N ASP A 54 11.87 16.86 37.15
CA ASP A 54 10.43 16.54 37.21
C ASP A 54 9.90 16.05 35.84
N PHE A 55 10.39 16.63 34.75
CA PHE A 55 10.09 16.15 33.40
C PHE A 55 10.65 14.74 33.15
N LEU A 56 11.90 14.47 33.57
CA LEU A 56 12.51 13.15 33.45
C LEU A 56 11.81 12.10 34.33
N ASP A 57 11.37 12.50 35.53
CA ASP A 57 10.55 11.65 36.42
C ASP A 57 9.21 11.30 35.76
N SER A 58 8.57 12.28 35.13
CA SER A 58 7.33 12.10 34.36
C SER A 58 7.52 11.20 33.13
N LEU A 59 8.63 11.35 32.41
CA LEU A 59 9.00 10.43 31.31
C LEU A 59 9.28 9.02 31.83
N CYS A 60 9.89 8.87 33.00
CA CYS A 60 10.12 7.57 33.63
C CYS A 60 8.78 6.90 33.94
N MET A 61 7.84 7.62 34.55
CA MET A 61 6.49 7.12 34.83
C MET A 61 5.76 6.70 33.54
N PHE A 62 5.86 7.52 32.48
CA PHE A 62 5.31 7.20 31.15
C PHE A 62 5.90 5.90 30.56
N GLN A 63 7.25 5.76 30.58
CA GLN A 63 7.93 4.54 30.11
C GLN A 63 7.53 3.32 30.94
N SER A 64 7.56 3.41 32.27
CA SER A 64 7.21 2.29 33.15
C SER A 64 5.79 1.79 32.92
N ARG A 65 4.80 2.69 32.83
CA ARG A 65 3.39 2.30 32.65
C ARG A 65 3.09 1.80 31.24
N CYS A 66 3.51 2.53 30.21
CA CYS A 66 3.07 2.25 28.84
C CYS A 66 3.96 1.22 28.13
N PHE A 67 5.20 1.00 28.59
CA PHE A 67 6.10 0.00 28.01
C PHE A 67 6.21 -1.23 28.91
N ILE A 68 6.71 -1.05 30.14
CA ILE A 68 7.10 -2.19 30.99
C ILE A 68 5.87 -2.89 31.58
N ASN A 69 4.94 -2.13 32.17
CA ASN A 69 3.71 -2.70 32.72
C ASN A 69 2.81 -3.25 31.59
N LEU A 70 2.77 -2.60 30.42
CA LEU A 70 2.06 -3.14 29.25
C LEU A 70 2.59 -4.54 28.86
N TYR A 71 3.91 -4.68 28.72
CA TYR A 71 4.53 -5.96 28.42
C TYR A 71 4.18 -7.03 29.46
N VAL A 72 4.33 -6.71 30.75
CA VAL A 72 4.08 -7.67 31.85
C VAL A 72 2.60 -8.04 31.92
N ALA A 73 1.71 -7.06 31.93
CA ALA A 73 0.27 -7.28 32.05
C ALA A 73 -0.28 -8.07 30.85
N PHE A 74 0.14 -7.73 29.62
CA PHE A 74 -0.28 -8.45 28.43
C PHE A 74 0.07 -9.94 28.51
N PHE A 75 1.34 -10.29 28.74
CA PHE A 75 1.74 -11.69 28.76
C PHE A 75 1.19 -12.45 29.98
N ARG A 76 0.98 -11.78 31.12
CA ARG A 76 0.32 -12.39 32.28
C ARG A 76 -1.17 -12.70 32.03
N ILE A 77 -1.88 -11.93 31.21
CA ILE A 77 -3.26 -12.26 30.77
C ILE A 77 -3.29 -13.63 30.07
N PHE A 78 -2.21 -13.99 29.37
CA PHE A 78 -2.05 -15.26 28.67
C PHE A 78 -1.29 -16.33 29.48
N ASP A 79 -1.21 -16.15 30.81
CA ASP A 79 -0.47 -17.00 31.77
C ASP A 79 0.99 -17.29 31.40
N LEU A 80 1.67 -16.34 30.73
CA LEU A 80 3.09 -16.46 30.45
C LEU A 80 3.92 -15.87 31.62
N PRO A 81 4.89 -16.62 32.15
CA PRO A 81 5.65 -16.22 33.33
C PRO A 81 6.72 -15.19 32.96
N VAL A 82 6.30 -13.93 32.81
CA VAL A 82 7.19 -12.80 32.53
C VAL A 82 7.33 -11.88 33.75
N ASN A 83 8.45 -11.19 33.81
CA ASN A 83 8.74 -10.15 34.79
C ASN A 83 9.27 -8.88 34.11
N ALA A 84 9.23 -7.76 34.83
CA ALA A 84 9.62 -6.47 34.31
C ALA A 84 11.10 -6.38 33.88
N PHE A 85 11.97 -7.23 34.42
CA PHE A 85 13.40 -7.23 34.05
C PHE A 85 13.70 -8.00 32.77
N ASP A 86 12.73 -8.76 32.23
CA ASP A 86 12.90 -9.47 30.95
C ASP A 86 13.04 -8.49 29.77
N VAL A 87 12.60 -7.24 29.94
CA VAL A 87 12.73 -6.15 28.95
C VAL A 87 13.78 -5.11 29.33
N ILE A 88 14.69 -5.42 30.26
CA ILE A 88 15.73 -4.48 30.74
C ILE A 88 17.13 -5.08 30.61
N ILE A 89 18.00 -4.41 29.86
CA ILE A 89 19.45 -4.66 29.85
C ILE A 89 20.10 -3.78 30.93
N ARG A 90 20.47 -4.39 32.05
CA ARG A 90 21.13 -3.68 33.15
C ARG A 90 22.63 -3.55 32.92
N ASN A 91 23.13 -2.32 32.98
CA ASN A 91 24.57 -2.08 33.06
C ASN A 91 24.99 -1.96 34.54
N ARG A 92 25.73 -2.96 35.03
CA ARG A 92 26.15 -3.04 36.44
C ARG A 92 27.22 -2.01 36.81
N SER A 93 28.02 -1.58 35.83
CA SER A 93 29.12 -0.63 36.04
C SER A 93 28.63 0.82 35.97
N ASP A 94 27.62 1.07 35.14
CA ASP A 94 26.97 2.36 34.98
C ASP A 94 25.45 2.18 34.88
N PRO A 95 24.70 2.26 35.99
CA PRO A 95 23.26 2.09 35.99
C PRO A 95 22.53 3.05 35.03
N ALA A 96 23.06 4.25 34.80
CA ALA A 96 22.48 5.24 33.88
C ALA A 96 22.60 4.82 32.41
N ALA A 97 23.51 3.89 32.09
CA ALA A 97 23.64 3.27 30.78
C ALA A 97 22.78 2.01 30.59
N SER A 98 21.89 1.69 31.54
CA SER A 98 20.91 0.62 31.37
C SER A 98 19.87 1.00 30.32
N SER A 99 19.38 0.01 29.57
CA SER A 99 18.44 0.22 28.46
C SER A 99 17.29 -0.76 28.47
N ILE A 100 16.23 -0.46 27.73
CA ILE A 100 15.16 -1.42 27.44
C ILE A 100 15.52 -2.31 26.25
N THR A 101 14.98 -3.52 26.21
CA THR A 101 15.12 -4.49 25.11
C THR A 101 13.78 -5.12 24.78
N THR A 102 13.68 -5.65 23.56
CA THR A 102 12.53 -6.47 23.12
C THR A 102 12.98 -7.79 22.50
N GLU A 103 14.24 -8.20 22.70
CA GLU A 103 14.83 -9.40 22.11
C GLU A 103 14.05 -10.69 22.41
N ALA A 104 13.41 -10.78 23.58
CA ALA A 104 12.60 -11.94 23.96
C ALA A 104 11.21 -12.00 23.29
N LEU A 105 10.77 -10.92 22.61
CA LEU A 105 9.39 -10.79 22.13
C LEU A 105 9.02 -11.83 21.05
N PRO A 106 9.84 -12.11 20.02
CA PRO A 106 9.56 -13.16 19.03
C PRO A 106 9.31 -14.52 19.68
N LYS A 107 10.13 -14.86 20.69
CA LYS A 107 10.00 -16.11 21.44
C LYS A 107 8.70 -16.16 22.22
N LEU A 108 8.34 -15.10 22.93
CA LEU A 108 7.12 -15.07 23.76
C LEU A 108 5.84 -15.10 22.93
N LEU A 109 5.80 -14.35 21.82
CA LEU A 109 4.71 -14.42 20.85
C LEU A 109 4.61 -15.83 20.25
N GLY A 110 5.76 -16.47 20.00
CA GLY A 110 5.81 -17.85 19.58
C GLY A 110 5.21 -18.85 20.57
N ILE A 111 5.56 -18.73 21.85
CA ILE A 111 5.00 -19.57 22.92
C ILE A 111 3.49 -19.34 23.06
N MET A 112 3.06 -18.07 22.99
CA MET A 112 1.64 -17.70 23.01
C MET A 112 0.90 -18.37 21.84
N GLU A 113 1.42 -18.27 20.62
CA GLU A 113 0.84 -18.90 19.42
C GLU A 113 0.71 -20.41 19.58
N ALA A 114 1.74 -21.08 20.10
CA ALA A 114 1.72 -22.53 20.34
C ALA A 114 0.70 -22.91 21.42
N LYS A 115 0.65 -22.18 22.55
CA LYS A 115 -0.29 -22.45 23.66
C LYS A 115 -1.74 -22.42 23.20
N PHE A 116 -2.10 -21.47 22.33
CA PHE A 116 -3.47 -21.31 21.85
C PHE A 116 -3.70 -21.91 20.46
N ARG A 117 -2.80 -22.74 19.95
CA ARG A 117 -3.01 -23.48 18.70
C ARG A 117 -4.02 -24.62 18.92
N ASP A 118 -3.80 -25.43 19.96
CA ASP A 118 -4.56 -26.67 20.22
C ASP A 118 -6.00 -26.40 20.70
N ALA A 119 -6.22 -25.29 21.41
CA ALA A 119 -7.51 -24.92 22.00
C ALA A 119 -8.61 -24.66 20.97
N PHE A 120 -8.26 -24.39 19.71
CA PHE A 120 -9.22 -24.09 18.63
C PHE A 120 -9.40 -25.22 17.61
N ASP A 121 -8.47 -26.19 17.56
CA ASP A 121 -8.61 -27.37 16.70
C ASP A 121 -9.48 -28.46 17.35
N HIS A 122 -9.74 -28.35 18.66
CA HIS A 122 -10.60 -29.26 19.41
C HIS A 122 -11.85 -28.50 19.88
N ASP A 123 -13.00 -28.72 19.22
CA ASP A 123 -14.33 -28.21 19.59
C ASP A 123 -14.71 -28.62 21.04
N SER A 124 -14.23 -27.89 22.04
CA SER A 124 -14.65 -28.06 23.43
C SER A 124 -15.21 -26.73 23.94
N GLU A 125 -16.52 -26.68 24.18
CA GLU A 125 -17.26 -25.46 24.54
C GLU A 125 -16.73 -24.77 25.82
N GLU A 126 -16.06 -25.49 26.72
CA GLU A 126 -15.48 -24.94 27.95
C GLU A 126 -14.13 -24.22 27.73
N SER A 127 -13.28 -24.68 26.80
CA SER A 127 -11.99 -24.02 26.50
C SER A 127 -12.16 -22.71 25.73
N ASP A 128 -13.19 -22.65 24.86
CA ASP A 128 -13.43 -21.48 24.01
C ASP A 128 -13.80 -20.22 24.81
N THR A 129 -14.52 -20.38 25.93
CA THR A 129 -14.92 -19.24 26.77
C THR A 129 -13.75 -18.58 27.51
N ASP A 130 -12.81 -19.33 28.06
CA ASP A 130 -11.68 -18.76 28.81
C ASP A 130 -10.68 -18.07 27.88
N VAL A 131 -10.40 -18.68 26.72
CA VAL A 131 -9.51 -18.07 25.73
C VAL A 131 -10.11 -16.79 25.16
N SER A 132 -11.41 -16.77 24.83
CA SER A 132 -12.07 -15.54 24.34
C SER A 132 -11.94 -14.38 25.32
N VAL A 133 -12.13 -14.64 26.63
CA VAL A 133 -11.97 -13.63 27.69
C VAL A 133 -10.52 -13.12 27.78
N GLN A 134 -9.51 -14.00 27.65
CA GLN A 134 -8.11 -13.58 27.64
C GLN A 134 -7.79 -12.64 26.47
N PHE A 135 -8.29 -12.95 25.27
CA PHE A 135 -8.06 -12.11 24.09
C PHE A 135 -8.83 -10.78 24.15
N GLU A 136 -10.05 -10.75 24.69
CA GLU A 136 -10.79 -9.52 24.95
C GLU A 136 -10.04 -8.61 25.92
N ARG A 137 -9.57 -9.14 27.05
CA ARG A 137 -8.75 -8.38 28.02
C ARG A 137 -7.44 -7.90 27.42
N GLY A 138 -6.81 -8.71 26.57
CA GLY A 138 -5.62 -8.33 25.81
C GLY A 138 -5.90 -7.17 24.84
N ASN A 139 -7.06 -7.16 24.19
CA ASN A 139 -7.49 -6.06 23.34
C ASN A 139 -7.82 -4.79 24.14
N GLU A 140 -8.50 -4.92 25.29
CA GLU A 140 -8.84 -3.79 26.17
C GLU A 140 -7.60 -3.06 26.68
N ILE A 141 -6.58 -3.78 27.15
CA ILE A 141 -5.36 -3.17 27.68
C ILE A 141 -4.56 -2.44 26.60
N LEU A 142 -4.49 -3.03 25.40
CA LEU A 142 -3.83 -2.37 24.27
C LEU A 142 -4.60 -1.14 23.80
N THR A 143 -5.93 -1.23 23.72
CA THR A 143 -6.82 -0.09 23.38
C THR A 143 -6.62 1.05 24.37
N THR A 144 -6.59 0.74 25.66
CA THR A 144 -6.37 1.73 26.74
C THR A 144 -5.06 2.48 26.57
N VAL A 145 -3.97 1.79 26.21
CA VAL A 145 -2.67 2.45 25.95
C VAL A 145 -2.69 3.21 24.62
N ASN A 146 -3.29 2.66 23.57
CA ASN A 146 -3.39 3.33 22.27
C ASN A 146 -4.17 4.64 22.37
N ASP A 147 -5.34 4.63 23.00
CA ASP A 147 -6.18 5.82 23.22
C ASP A 147 -5.43 6.87 24.05
N PHE A 148 -4.68 6.43 25.06
CA PHE A 148 -3.81 7.33 25.83
C PHE A 148 -2.74 7.98 24.95
N LEU A 149 -2.06 7.21 24.08
CA LEU A 149 -1.07 7.77 23.15
C LEU A 149 -1.70 8.74 22.15
N ASP A 150 -2.88 8.43 21.62
CA ASP A 150 -3.60 9.27 20.66
C ASP A 150 -4.08 10.58 21.30
N SER A 151 -4.35 10.55 22.62
CA SER A 151 -4.67 11.76 23.37
C SER A 151 -3.48 12.72 23.46
N LEU A 152 -2.22 12.21 23.44
CA LEU A 152 -1.01 12.99 23.72
C LEU A 152 -0.87 14.22 22.80
N ALA A 153 -0.57 15.38 23.41
CA ALA A 153 -0.23 16.60 22.69
C ALA A 153 1.23 16.55 22.22
N VAL A 154 1.56 15.57 21.38
CA VAL A 154 2.93 15.18 20.96
C VAL A 154 3.78 16.39 20.58
N GLN A 155 3.27 17.29 19.74
CA GLN A 155 4.03 18.48 19.33
C GLN A 155 4.37 19.41 20.49
N ARG A 156 3.43 19.63 21.44
CA ARG A 156 3.69 20.47 22.61
C ARG A 156 4.76 19.85 23.51
N ILE A 157 4.73 18.52 23.68
CA ILE A 157 5.72 17.80 24.49
C ILE A 157 7.11 17.89 23.85
N ARG A 158 7.20 17.68 22.52
CA ARG A 158 8.46 17.82 21.76
C ARG A 158 9.05 19.23 21.88
N GLU A 159 8.21 20.26 21.69
CA GLU A 159 8.62 21.65 21.85
C GLU A 159 9.09 21.94 23.28
N HIS A 160 8.41 21.38 24.28
CA HIS A 160 8.75 21.54 25.69
C HIS A 160 10.10 20.89 26.03
N GLU A 161 10.31 19.63 25.64
CA GLU A 161 11.59 18.94 25.82
C GLU A 161 12.73 19.71 25.13
N ARG A 162 12.48 20.27 23.94
CA ARG A 162 13.44 21.11 23.23
C ARG A 162 13.78 22.39 24.00
N ARG A 163 12.82 23.00 24.69
CA ARG A 163 13.07 24.18 25.55
C ARG A 163 13.90 23.84 26.78
N LEU A 164 13.70 22.67 27.37
CA LEU A 164 14.50 22.20 28.50
C LEU A 164 15.95 21.93 28.10
N TRP A 165 16.18 21.39 26.89
CA TRP A 165 17.52 21.09 26.36
C TRP A 165 17.77 21.73 24.98
N PRO A 166 17.98 23.06 24.90
CA PRO A 166 18.13 23.77 23.63
C PRO A 166 19.39 23.36 22.86
N ASP A 167 20.46 22.98 23.57
CA ASP A 167 21.76 22.62 22.99
C ASP A 167 21.89 21.13 22.66
N LYS A 168 20.95 20.29 23.13
CA LYS A 168 21.01 18.84 22.93
C LYS A 168 20.60 18.50 21.50
N PRO A 169 21.33 17.62 20.78
CA PRO A 169 20.91 17.16 19.45
C PRO A 169 19.50 16.54 19.48
N ALA A 170 18.72 16.72 18.41
CA ALA A 170 17.34 16.20 18.35
C ALA A 170 17.28 14.67 18.55
N GLU A 171 18.27 13.96 18.02
CA GLU A 171 18.48 12.51 18.19
C GLU A 171 18.82 12.05 19.61
N ASP A 172 19.23 12.97 20.50
CA ASP A 172 19.52 12.68 21.90
C ASP A 172 18.34 13.00 22.83
N LEU A 173 17.28 13.62 22.32
CA LEU A 173 16.02 13.77 23.04
C LEU A 173 15.38 12.40 23.30
N LEU A 174 14.59 12.29 24.37
CA LEU A 174 14.12 11.01 24.90
C LEU A 174 12.68 10.72 24.53
N PHE A 175 11.81 11.74 24.52
CA PHE A 175 10.37 11.53 24.37
C PHE A 175 10.02 10.77 23.10
N ASP A 176 10.49 11.22 21.93
CA ASP A 176 10.21 10.58 20.63
C ASP A 176 10.65 9.11 20.61
N ARG A 177 11.81 8.78 21.21
CA ARG A 177 12.34 7.40 21.28
C ARG A 177 11.50 6.52 22.21
N ILE A 178 11.12 7.04 23.38
CA ILE A 178 10.28 6.31 24.34
C ILE A 178 8.89 6.08 23.75
N GLN A 179 8.25 7.12 23.21
CA GLN A 179 6.95 7.02 22.56
C GLN A 179 6.97 5.99 21.44
N LEU A 180 7.97 6.06 20.55
CA LEU A 180 8.11 5.10 19.46
C LEU A 180 8.30 3.66 19.96
N SER A 181 9.04 3.46 21.06
CA SER A 181 9.19 2.11 21.63
C SER A 181 7.88 1.50 22.11
N ILE A 182 7.00 2.33 22.68
CA ILE A 182 5.67 1.91 23.14
C ILE A 182 4.79 1.57 21.93
N ILE A 183 4.79 2.41 20.89
CA ILE A 183 4.05 2.17 19.63
C ILE A 183 4.48 0.84 18.99
N LEU A 184 5.78 0.59 18.89
CA LEU A 184 6.32 -0.63 18.27
C LEU A 184 6.08 -1.88 19.14
N LEU A 185 6.13 -1.76 20.46
CA LEU A 185 5.72 -2.84 21.38
C LEU A 185 4.23 -3.15 21.19
N GLY A 186 3.37 -2.13 21.23
CA GLY A 186 1.92 -2.27 21.06
C GLY A 186 1.56 -2.95 19.74
N GLN A 187 2.19 -2.55 18.64
CA GLN A 187 2.01 -3.21 17.34
C GLN A 187 2.37 -4.70 17.39
N ALA A 188 3.51 -5.05 17.97
CA ALA A 188 3.95 -6.44 18.06
C ALA A 188 3.04 -7.30 18.96
N LEU A 189 2.51 -6.74 20.05
CA LEU A 189 1.51 -7.42 20.90
C LEU A 189 0.16 -7.58 20.18
N THR A 190 -0.23 -6.60 19.36
CA THR A 190 -1.41 -6.68 18.49
C THR A 190 -1.27 -7.81 17.47
N THR A 191 -0.08 -7.98 16.89
CA THR A 191 0.22 -9.13 16.04
C THR A 191 -0.03 -10.45 16.78
N GLY A 192 0.36 -10.55 18.05
CA GLY A 192 0.07 -11.70 18.91
C GLY A 192 -1.43 -11.98 19.05
N LEU A 193 -2.25 -10.95 19.27
CA LEU A 193 -3.72 -11.11 19.32
C LEU A 193 -4.30 -11.58 17.99
N ASN A 194 -3.75 -11.08 16.89
CA ASN A 194 -4.17 -11.40 15.52
C ASN A 194 -3.83 -12.82 15.08
N PHE A 195 -3.11 -13.61 15.88
CA PHE A 195 -2.94 -15.03 15.62
C PHE A 195 -4.26 -15.80 15.65
N ILE A 196 -5.26 -15.31 16.39
CA ILE A 196 -6.55 -16.00 16.57
C ILE A 196 -7.67 -15.23 15.92
N ASN A 197 -7.90 -14.01 16.37
CA ASN A 197 -8.97 -13.14 15.89
C ASN A 197 -8.38 -11.85 15.34
N THR A 198 -8.93 -11.35 14.24
CA THR A 198 -8.50 -10.07 13.68
C THR A 198 -9.03 -8.93 14.55
N TYR A 199 -8.17 -8.29 15.32
CA TYR A 199 -8.44 -7.06 16.06
C TYR A 199 -7.96 -5.85 15.23
N PRO A 200 -8.88 -5.05 14.66
CA PRO A 200 -8.52 -3.91 13.82
C PRO A 200 -8.01 -2.75 14.68
N MET A 201 -6.75 -2.81 15.09
CA MET A 201 -6.08 -1.73 15.82
C MET A 201 -4.90 -1.22 15.01
N ALA A 202 -4.86 0.10 14.82
CA ALA A 202 -3.78 0.78 14.14
C ALA A 202 -3.02 1.63 15.16
N TRP A 203 -1.71 1.43 15.22
CA TRP A 203 -0.84 2.24 16.06
C TRP A 203 -0.35 3.42 15.23
N GLY A 204 -0.62 4.65 15.69
CA GLY A 204 -0.34 5.87 14.93
C GLY A 204 1.15 6.06 14.61
N PRO A 205 1.50 6.63 13.44
CA PRO A 205 2.90 6.82 13.09
C PRO A 205 3.49 7.96 13.93
N SER A 206 4.68 7.75 14.49
CA SER A 206 5.41 8.80 15.21
C SER A 206 5.84 9.91 14.23
N PRO A 207 5.49 11.19 14.47
CA PRO A 207 5.92 12.31 13.62
C PRO A 207 7.44 12.38 13.42
N TRP A 208 8.21 11.92 14.41
CA TRP A 208 9.66 11.83 14.34
C TRP A 208 10.14 10.94 13.18
N LEU A 209 9.48 9.81 12.91
CA LEU A 209 9.85 8.94 11.79
C LEU A 209 9.70 9.63 10.44
N HIS A 210 8.76 10.56 10.32
CA HIS A 210 8.53 11.31 9.09
C HIS A 210 9.70 12.26 8.79
N GLU A 211 10.31 12.81 9.84
CA GLU A 211 11.51 13.65 9.76
C GLU A 211 12.74 12.79 9.45
N GLN A 212 12.86 11.62 10.07
CA GLN A 212 13.96 10.68 9.82
C GLN A 212 13.96 10.14 8.38
N MET A 213 12.79 9.84 7.80
CA MET A 213 12.71 9.46 6.38
C MET A 213 13.24 10.59 5.48
N LEU A 214 12.89 11.86 5.73
CA LEU A 214 13.47 12.95 4.94
C LEU A 214 14.99 13.05 5.11
N ALA A 215 15.49 12.89 6.33
CA ALA A 215 16.92 12.90 6.61
C ALA A 215 17.66 11.75 5.89
N ALA A 216 17.04 10.57 5.80
CA ALA A 216 17.56 9.40 5.09
C ALA A 216 17.53 9.51 3.55
N GLY A 217 17.07 10.64 3.00
CA GLY A 217 17.10 10.93 1.56
C GLY A 217 15.84 10.51 0.80
N TRP A 218 14.73 10.24 1.50
CA TRP A 218 13.45 9.97 0.84
C TRP A 218 12.87 11.21 0.17
N CYS A 219 12.33 11.06 -1.04
CA CYS A 219 11.56 12.12 -1.69
C CYS A 219 10.28 12.43 -0.87
N ARG A 220 9.92 13.72 -0.76
CA ARG A 220 8.68 14.17 -0.08
C ARG A 220 7.43 13.43 -0.56
N SER A 221 7.32 13.23 -1.87
CA SER A 221 6.22 12.48 -2.49
C SER A 221 6.24 10.98 -2.16
N GLU A 222 7.42 10.35 -2.16
CA GLU A 222 7.55 8.94 -1.80
C GLU A 222 7.15 8.72 -0.34
N ARG A 223 7.71 9.53 0.55
CA ARG A 223 7.37 9.54 1.97
C ARG A 223 5.88 9.73 2.18
N PHE A 224 5.29 10.77 1.60
CA PHE A 224 3.86 11.05 1.72
C PHE A 224 3.02 9.85 1.26
N SER A 225 3.36 9.28 0.10
CA SER A 225 2.68 8.11 -0.44
C SER A 225 2.84 6.85 0.43
N LEU A 226 3.99 6.65 1.08
CA LEU A 226 4.25 5.51 1.95
C LEU A 226 3.55 5.66 3.30
N LEU A 227 3.47 6.87 3.86
CA LEU A 227 2.72 7.13 5.07
C LEU A 227 1.20 6.97 4.87
N GLU A 228 0.69 7.37 3.70
CA GLU A 228 -0.71 7.09 3.32
C GLU A 228 -0.99 5.59 3.10
N GLN A 229 0.04 4.80 2.79
CA GLN A 229 -0.05 3.34 2.64
C GLN A 229 0.09 2.58 3.95
N HIS A 230 1.01 3.02 4.79
CA HIS A 230 1.54 2.29 5.93
C HIS A 230 1.46 3.09 7.22
N GLY A 231 0.64 4.14 7.26
CA GLY A 231 0.43 4.92 8.49
C GLY A 231 -0.06 4.04 9.64
N GLY A 232 -0.74 2.92 9.34
CA GLY A 232 -1.12 1.89 10.31
C GLY A 232 -0.09 0.78 10.55
N ASP A 233 1.11 0.85 9.97
CA ASP A 233 2.21 -0.11 10.16
C ASP A 233 3.51 0.62 10.59
N PRO A 234 3.63 0.95 11.89
CA PRO A 234 4.81 1.63 12.44
C PRO A 234 6.12 0.88 12.24
N ALA A 235 6.14 -0.45 12.27
CA ALA A 235 7.33 -1.27 12.05
C ALA A 235 7.89 -1.05 10.64
N MET A 236 7.03 -1.04 9.62
CA MET A 236 7.43 -0.72 8.25
C MET A 236 7.98 0.70 8.14
N ILE A 237 7.30 1.70 8.70
CA ILE A 237 7.77 3.10 8.66
C ILE A 237 9.09 3.26 9.43
N TYR A 238 9.26 2.57 10.56
CA TYR A 238 10.49 2.56 11.33
C TYR A 238 11.65 1.96 10.53
N TYR A 239 11.43 0.83 9.84
CA TYR A 239 12.41 0.22 8.94
C TYR A 239 12.80 1.18 7.81
N LEU A 240 11.81 1.78 7.15
CA LEU A 240 12.04 2.71 6.05
C LEU A 240 12.80 3.98 6.48
N SER A 241 12.58 4.46 7.71
CA SER A 241 13.31 5.60 8.28
C SER A 241 14.82 5.35 8.43
N GLN A 242 15.22 4.08 8.49
CA GLN A 242 16.62 3.66 8.61
C GLN A 242 17.26 3.34 7.25
N LEU A 243 16.48 3.17 6.19
CA LEU A 243 17.02 2.82 4.88
C LEU A 243 17.68 4.05 4.23
N ASP A 244 19.01 4.01 4.05
CA ASP A 244 19.74 5.11 3.40
C ASP A 244 19.44 5.17 1.90
N ARG A 245 18.73 6.23 1.47
CA ARG A 245 18.38 6.49 0.07
C ARG A 245 19.27 7.57 -0.56
N ARG A 246 20.26 8.11 0.17
CA ARG A 246 21.15 9.17 -0.34
C ARG A 246 22.05 8.71 -1.49
N SER A 247 22.40 7.43 -1.53
CA SER A 247 23.18 6.85 -2.65
C SER A 247 22.47 7.00 -4.00
N LEU A 248 21.14 7.12 -4.00
CA LEU A 248 20.32 7.36 -5.18
C LEU A 248 20.33 8.83 -5.64
N ARG A 249 21.03 9.73 -4.91
CA ARG A 249 21.07 11.18 -5.14
C ARG A 249 19.69 11.84 -5.24
N ARG A 250 18.67 11.18 -4.66
CA ARG A 250 17.27 11.64 -4.71
C ARG A 250 17.05 12.89 -3.87
N ASP A 251 17.84 13.11 -2.83
CA ASP A 251 17.78 14.30 -1.98
C ASP A 251 18.04 15.59 -2.77
N VAL A 252 19.04 15.59 -3.67
CA VAL A 252 19.38 16.75 -4.51
C VAL A 252 18.40 16.88 -5.67
N GLU A 253 18.10 15.78 -6.34
CA GLU A 253 17.27 15.79 -7.54
C GLU A 253 15.79 16.05 -7.20
N HIS A 254 15.27 15.50 -6.10
CA HIS A 254 13.84 15.53 -5.74
C HIS A 254 13.48 16.61 -4.71
N ARG A 255 14.39 17.53 -4.36
CA ARG A 255 14.15 18.62 -3.38
C ARG A 255 12.94 19.51 -3.65
N HIS A 256 12.48 19.57 -4.90
CA HIS A 256 11.32 20.36 -5.34
C HIS A 256 10.02 19.54 -5.41
N CYS A 257 10.01 18.30 -4.94
CA CYS A 257 8.78 17.54 -4.80
C CYS A 257 8.00 18.05 -3.58
N GLU A 258 6.68 18.02 -3.66
CA GLU A 258 5.78 18.39 -2.57
C GLU A 258 5.24 17.14 -1.87
N ASP A 259 4.55 17.33 -0.74
CA ASP A 259 3.84 16.26 -0.02
C ASP A 259 2.57 15.87 -0.78
N THR A 260 2.77 15.22 -1.92
CA THR A 260 1.72 14.76 -2.83
C THR A 260 2.06 13.36 -3.37
N PHE A 261 1.10 12.69 -4.00
CA PHE A 261 1.36 11.39 -4.66
C PHE A 261 2.25 11.48 -5.91
N ARG A 262 2.67 12.69 -6.33
CA ARG A 262 3.39 12.92 -7.58
C ARG A 262 4.86 13.23 -7.32
N CYS A 263 5.74 12.41 -7.87
CA CYS A 263 7.15 12.69 -7.90
C CYS A 263 7.53 13.45 -9.18
N ASN A 264 8.01 14.69 -9.05
CA ASN A 264 8.29 15.56 -10.19
C ASN A 264 9.47 15.07 -11.06
N ARG A 265 10.44 14.36 -10.48
CA ARG A 265 11.64 13.87 -11.16
C ARG A 265 11.50 12.49 -11.80
N GLU A 266 10.49 11.73 -11.41
CA GLU A 266 10.17 10.46 -12.09
C GLU A 266 9.45 10.70 -13.44
N ASN A 267 9.12 11.96 -13.75
CA ASN A 267 8.67 12.38 -15.08
C ASN A 267 9.84 12.38 -16.07
N LEU A 268 9.69 11.63 -17.16
CA LEU A 268 10.63 11.67 -18.27
C LEU A 268 10.44 12.96 -19.06
N ASP A 269 11.43 13.84 -19.03
CA ASP A 269 11.53 14.94 -19.99
C ASP A 269 12.03 14.39 -21.33
N HIS A 270 11.12 14.21 -22.26
CA HIS A 270 11.41 13.67 -23.59
C HIS A 270 12.40 14.52 -24.40
N SER A 271 12.53 15.81 -24.08
CA SER A 271 13.44 16.71 -24.80
C SER A 271 14.90 16.51 -24.38
N THR A 272 15.14 16.05 -23.15
CA THR A 272 16.49 15.89 -22.58
C THR A 272 16.89 14.44 -22.33
N TYR A 273 15.95 13.50 -22.43
CA TYR A 273 16.19 12.08 -22.19
C TYR A 273 17.22 11.47 -23.16
N LYS A 274 18.16 10.68 -22.60
CA LYS A 274 19.16 9.92 -23.35
C LYS A 274 19.23 8.49 -22.85
N THR A 275 19.29 7.55 -23.79
CA THR A 275 19.57 6.13 -23.51
C THR A 275 20.96 6.00 -22.88
N LYS A 276 21.08 5.22 -21.80
CA LYS A 276 22.31 5.10 -21.01
C LYS A 276 23.07 3.82 -21.36
N HIS A 277 24.40 3.90 -21.28
CA HIS A 277 25.28 2.74 -21.32
C HIS A 277 25.36 2.06 -19.94
N ILE A 278 25.88 0.83 -19.90
CA ILE A 278 26.23 0.18 -18.62
C ILE A 278 27.40 0.95 -17.96
N ALA A 279 27.51 0.84 -16.64
CA ALA A 279 28.63 1.43 -15.91
C ALA A 279 29.98 0.93 -16.45
N GLY A 280 30.93 1.85 -16.66
CA GLY A 280 32.27 1.54 -17.19
C GLY A 280 32.35 1.33 -18.71
N CYS A 281 31.26 1.51 -19.45
CA CYS A 281 31.28 1.39 -20.91
C CYS A 281 32.02 2.57 -21.58
N PRO A 282 32.90 2.33 -22.57
CA PRO A 282 33.48 3.40 -23.38
C PRO A 282 32.44 3.92 -24.38
N GLU A 283 31.61 4.88 -23.94
CA GLU A 283 30.46 5.39 -24.72
C GLU A 283 30.85 5.85 -26.13
N ALA A 284 32.00 6.51 -26.27
CA ALA A 284 32.50 7.03 -27.55
C ALA A 284 32.71 5.96 -28.64
N THR A 285 32.93 4.70 -28.26
CA THR A 285 33.17 3.58 -29.19
C THR A 285 32.06 2.54 -29.16
N CYS A 286 31.10 2.66 -28.24
CA CYS A 286 29.97 1.74 -28.12
C CYS A 286 28.84 2.16 -29.06
N GLY A 287 28.80 1.56 -30.25
CA GLY A 287 27.72 1.79 -31.22
C GLY A 287 26.34 1.32 -30.76
N MET A 288 25.31 1.77 -31.48
CA MET A 288 23.92 1.37 -31.27
C MET A 288 23.59 0.05 -31.99
N VAL A 289 22.76 -0.76 -31.35
CA VAL A 289 22.06 -1.91 -31.93
C VAL A 289 20.70 -1.41 -32.38
N VAL A 290 20.48 -1.33 -33.69
CA VAL A 290 19.22 -0.89 -34.31
C VAL A 290 18.48 -2.11 -34.84
N VAL A 291 17.20 -2.25 -34.48
CA VAL A 291 16.37 -3.40 -34.92
C VAL A 291 15.27 -3.01 -35.91
N ASP A 292 14.86 -1.75 -35.91
CA ASP A 292 13.84 -1.22 -36.82
C ASP A 292 14.23 0.21 -37.24
N SER A 293 13.95 0.54 -38.50
CA SER A 293 14.13 1.88 -39.05
C SER A 293 13.21 2.09 -40.26
N THR A 294 13.14 3.33 -40.79
CA THR A 294 12.41 3.61 -42.05
C THR A 294 12.96 2.81 -43.23
N ASP A 295 14.27 2.56 -43.25
CA ASP A 295 14.93 1.83 -44.33
C ASP A 295 14.83 0.31 -44.15
N THR A 296 14.70 -0.14 -42.90
CA THR A 296 14.61 -1.57 -42.53
C THR A 296 13.47 -1.80 -41.52
N PRO A 297 12.19 -1.75 -41.95
CA PRO A 297 11.02 -1.83 -41.07
C PRO A 297 10.67 -3.28 -40.67
N ILE A 298 11.66 -4.08 -40.25
CA ILE A 298 11.50 -5.50 -39.93
C ILE A 298 10.53 -5.71 -38.77
N VAL A 299 10.72 -5.00 -37.66
CA VAL A 299 9.86 -5.12 -36.45
C VAL A 299 8.47 -4.61 -36.79
N SER A 300 8.38 -3.46 -37.48
CA SER A 300 7.11 -2.92 -37.96
C SER A 300 6.33 -3.93 -38.81
N ASN A 301 6.99 -4.61 -39.76
CA ASN A 301 6.35 -5.60 -40.63
C ASN A 301 5.87 -6.84 -39.86
N ILE A 302 6.66 -7.34 -38.89
CA ILE A 302 6.28 -8.48 -38.05
C ILE A 302 5.01 -8.15 -37.24
N VAL A 303 5.00 -7.00 -36.58
CA VAL A 303 3.84 -6.54 -35.80
C VAL A 303 2.60 -6.35 -36.67
N LEU A 304 2.76 -5.79 -37.88
CA LEU A 304 1.65 -5.61 -38.80
C LEU A 304 1.06 -6.94 -39.30
N ARG A 305 1.81 -8.05 -39.27
CA ARG A 305 1.30 -9.39 -39.54
C ARG A 305 0.59 -10.03 -38.34
N GLY A 306 0.57 -9.38 -37.18
CA GLY A 306 -0.01 -9.91 -35.94
C GLY A 306 0.94 -10.82 -35.16
N ASN A 307 2.22 -10.83 -35.53
CA ASN A 307 3.26 -11.66 -34.91
C ASN A 307 4.07 -10.85 -33.90
N THR A 308 4.74 -11.54 -32.97
CA THR A 308 5.58 -10.91 -31.94
C THR A 308 7.05 -10.93 -32.38
N PRO A 309 7.69 -9.77 -32.54
CA PRO A 309 9.13 -9.71 -32.81
C PRO A 309 9.92 -9.94 -31.51
N LEU A 310 10.87 -10.85 -31.55
CA LEU A 310 11.81 -11.13 -30.46
C LEU A 310 13.22 -10.83 -30.92
N VAL A 311 14.10 -10.45 -29.99
CA VAL A 311 15.49 -10.10 -30.26
C VAL A 311 16.41 -11.18 -29.72
N ARG A 312 17.41 -11.54 -30.52
CA ARG A 312 18.58 -12.30 -30.07
C ARG A 312 19.83 -11.53 -30.44
N TYR A 313 20.67 -11.23 -29.46
CA TYR A 313 21.96 -10.59 -29.67
C TYR A 313 23.07 -11.64 -29.58
N ILE A 314 23.88 -11.77 -30.62
CA ILE A 314 25.00 -12.71 -30.66
C ILE A 314 26.28 -11.90 -30.67
N ASP A 315 27.01 -11.95 -29.55
CA ASP A 315 28.31 -11.32 -29.47
C ASP A 315 29.32 -12.15 -30.26
N GLN A 316 29.89 -11.56 -31.30
CA GLN A 316 31.00 -12.18 -32.00
C GLN A 316 32.25 -11.71 -31.26
N ASN A 317 32.93 -12.62 -30.55
CA ASN A 317 34.16 -12.40 -29.76
C ASN A 317 35.34 -11.86 -30.61
N GLN A 318 35.20 -10.68 -31.20
CA GLN A 318 36.24 -9.98 -31.92
C GLN A 318 36.37 -8.55 -31.39
N PRO A 319 37.60 -8.01 -31.27
CA PRO A 319 37.84 -6.65 -30.76
C PRO A 319 37.10 -5.54 -31.52
N ASN A 320 36.74 -5.80 -32.80
CA ASN A 320 35.96 -4.92 -33.68
C ASN A 320 34.64 -5.57 -34.14
N GLY A 321 34.23 -6.70 -33.56
CA GLY A 321 33.04 -7.43 -33.95
C GLY A 321 31.78 -6.61 -33.68
N LYS A 322 31.06 -6.21 -34.73
CA LYS A 322 29.68 -5.75 -34.57
C LYS A 322 28.86 -6.99 -34.20
N GLY A 323 28.47 -7.14 -32.94
CA GLY A 323 27.57 -8.22 -32.55
C GLY A 323 26.34 -8.26 -33.46
N VAL A 324 25.92 -9.46 -33.84
CA VAL A 324 24.84 -9.68 -34.81
C VAL A 324 23.52 -9.72 -34.07
N VAL A 325 22.54 -8.99 -34.59
CA VAL A 325 21.20 -8.98 -34.04
C VAL A 325 20.32 -9.78 -34.97
N GLN A 326 19.68 -10.81 -34.41
CA GLN A 326 18.71 -11.63 -35.10
C GLN A 326 17.32 -11.28 -34.57
N ILE A 327 16.40 -10.96 -35.47
CA ILE A 327 14.98 -10.82 -35.14
C ILE A 327 14.34 -12.19 -35.34
N VAL A 328 13.78 -12.73 -34.27
CA VAL A 328 13.05 -13.99 -34.24
C VAL A 328 11.57 -13.65 -34.26
N GLU A 329 10.87 -14.09 -35.30
CA GLU A 329 9.43 -13.90 -35.43
C GLU A 329 8.69 -15.04 -34.72
N LEU A 330 7.79 -14.68 -33.80
CA LEU A 330 6.87 -15.61 -33.15
C LEU A 330 5.48 -15.42 -33.76
N GLU A 331 4.96 -16.45 -34.42
CA GLU A 331 3.64 -16.43 -35.06
C GLU A 331 2.50 -16.28 -34.02
N GLY A 332 1.50 -15.45 -34.35
CA GLY A 332 0.50 -14.95 -33.40
C GLY A 332 -0.75 -15.82 -33.12
N GLN A 333 -1.28 -15.59 -31.91
CA GLN A 333 -2.69 -15.51 -31.46
C GLN A 333 -3.59 -16.74 -31.22
N ALA A 334 -3.05 -17.92 -30.89
CA ALA A 334 -3.79 -18.84 -30.02
C ALA A 334 -3.08 -18.91 -28.67
N LEU A 335 -3.83 -18.92 -27.55
CA LEU A 335 -3.27 -19.46 -26.31
C LEU A 335 -2.76 -20.86 -26.68
N PRO A 336 -1.45 -21.14 -26.61
CA PRO A 336 -1.00 -22.50 -26.85
C PRO A 336 -1.77 -23.39 -25.87
N ALA A 337 -2.37 -24.48 -26.36
CA ALA A 337 -2.88 -25.51 -25.48
C ALA A 337 -1.78 -25.83 -24.46
N ILE A 338 -2.15 -25.97 -23.18
CA ILE A 338 -1.20 -26.29 -22.10
C ILE A 338 -0.37 -27.50 -22.57
N GLY A 339 0.95 -27.31 -22.74
CA GLY A 339 1.87 -28.34 -23.26
C GLY A 339 2.33 -28.22 -24.73
N SER A 340 1.86 -27.23 -25.50
CA SER A 340 2.40 -26.96 -26.84
C SER A 340 3.72 -26.17 -26.75
N SER A 341 4.80 -26.76 -27.29
CA SER A 341 6.16 -26.22 -27.34
C SER A 341 6.26 -24.90 -28.11
N SER A 342 5.94 -23.79 -27.45
CA SER A 342 6.40 -22.46 -27.85
C SER A 342 7.87 -22.32 -27.45
N LYS A 343 8.70 -21.74 -28.33
CA LYS A 343 10.11 -21.43 -27.99
C LYS A 343 10.12 -20.44 -26.82
N PRO A 344 10.77 -20.75 -25.68
CA PRO A 344 10.74 -19.87 -24.52
C PRO A 344 11.48 -18.57 -24.84
N TYR A 345 10.94 -17.47 -24.34
CA TYR A 345 11.54 -16.14 -24.40
C TYR A 345 11.32 -15.38 -23.09
N VAL A 346 12.15 -14.36 -22.88
CA VAL A 346 12.11 -13.48 -21.71
C VAL A 346 11.53 -12.13 -22.11
N CYS A 347 10.57 -11.59 -21.37
CA CYS A 347 10.25 -10.16 -21.45
C CYS A 347 11.04 -9.39 -20.39
N PHE A 348 11.56 -8.22 -20.75
CA PHE A 348 12.11 -7.29 -19.76
C PHE A 348 11.07 -6.25 -19.39
N SER A 349 10.83 -6.11 -18.09
CA SER A 349 10.04 -5.04 -17.49
C SER A 349 10.99 -4.03 -16.86
N HIS A 350 11.12 -2.83 -17.43
CA HIS A 350 12.10 -1.84 -16.97
C HIS A 350 11.50 -0.47 -16.71
N VAL A 351 12.27 0.35 -16.01
CA VAL A 351 11.95 1.77 -15.82
C VAL A 351 12.67 2.62 -16.87
N TRP A 352 11.94 3.36 -17.68
CA TRP A 352 12.53 4.23 -18.70
C TRP A 352 13.49 5.28 -18.13
N SER A 353 13.21 5.85 -16.94
CA SER A 353 14.11 6.81 -16.29
C SER A 353 15.50 6.24 -15.97
N ASP A 354 15.63 4.91 -15.92
CA ASP A 354 16.91 4.22 -15.69
C ASP A 354 17.76 4.12 -16.96
N GLY A 355 17.22 4.54 -18.12
CA GLY A 355 17.99 4.78 -19.34
C GLY A 355 17.93 3.67 -20.39
N LEU A 356 17.01 2.71 -20.28
CA LEU A 356 16.80 1.65 -21.28
C LEU A 356 15.77 1.99 -22.37
N GLY A 357 15.12 3.15 -22.29
CA GLY A 357 14.23 3.69 -23.31
C GLY A 357 14.99 4.34 -24.48
N ASN A 358 14.30 4.56 -25.59
CA ASN A 358 14.79 5.37 -26.72
C ASN A 358 13.61 5.98 -27.48
N LEU A 359 13.58 7.32 -27.57
CA LEU A 359 12.46 8.07 -28.17
C LEU A 359 12.60 8.26 -29.68
N SER A 360 13.81 8.11 -30.24
CA SER A 360 14.12 8.48 -31.62
C SER A 360 14.30 7.28 -32.55
N SER A 361 14.61 6.11 -32.00
CA SER A 361 14.85 4.88 -32.77
C SER A 361 14.56 3.64 -31.94
N ASN A 362 14.18 2.55 -32.60
CA ASN A 362 14.14 1.22 -31.99
C ASN A 362 15.57 0.67 -31.87
N ALA A 363 16.31 1.22 -30.90
CA ALA A 363 17.72 0.93 -30.72
C ALA A 363 18.20 1.09 -29.27
N ILE A 364 19.21 0.32 -28.89
CA ILE A 364 19.91 0.44 -27.58
C ILE A 364 21.43 0.34 -27.77
N PRO A 365 22.24 0.86 -26.83
CA PRO A 365 23.68 0.66 -26.86
C PRO A 365 24.07 -0.82 -26.89
N ARG A 366 25.12 -1.16 -27.65
CA ARG A 366 25.63 -2.55 -27.75
C ARG A 366 25.92 -3.18 -26.39
N CYS A 367 26.45 -2.40 -25.46
CA CYS A 367 26.72 -2.87 -24.09
C CYS A 367 25.45 -3.31 -23.35
N GLN A 368 24.32 -2.61 -23.55
CA GLN A 368 23.02 -3.00 -22.98
C GLN A 368 22.46 -4.23 -23.69
N ALA A 369 22.57 -4.32 -25.03
CA ALA A 369 22.14 -5.52 -25.76
C ALA A 369 22.86 -6.78 -25.28
N ARG A 370 24.18 -6.70 -25.07
CA ARG A 370 24.97 -7.78 -24.47
C ARG A 370 24.51 -8.13 -23.07
N ARG A 371 24.33 -7.12 -22.21
CA ARG A 371 23.85 -7.31 -20.82
C ARG A 371 22.49 -8.00 -20.80
N LEU A 372 21.52 -7.50 -21.56
CA LEU A 372 20.17 -8.08 -21.61
C LEU A 372 20.20 -9.52 -22.13
N GLN A 373 21.02 -9.81 -23.14
CA GLN A 373 21.18 -11.18 -23.61
C GLN A 373 21.74 -12.10 -22.53
N GLN A 374 22.74 -11.65 -21.77
CA GLN A 374 23.31 -12.40 -20.65
C GLN A 374 22.24 -12.69 -19.60
N LEU A 375 21.51 -11.65 -19.15
CA LEU A 375 20.45 -11.80 -18.15
C LEU A 375 19.34 -12.77 -18.61
N ALA A 376 18.95 -12.73 -19.89
CA ALA A 376 17.98 -13.68 -20.44
C ALA A 376 18.51 -15.12 -20.46
N ASN A 377 19.81 -15.30 -20.72
CA ASN A 377 20.46 -16.61 -20.70
C ASN A 377 20.60 -17.16 -19.26
N ASP A 378 20.93 -16.30 -18.29
CA ASP A 378 21.13 -16.69 -16.89
C ASP A 378 19.83 -17.23 -16.25
N LEU A 379 18.67 -16.81 -16.77
CA LEU A 379 17.38 -17.38 -16.39
C LEU A 379 17.13 -18.80 -16.94
N PHE A 380 17.90 -19.27 -17.92
CA PHE A 380 17.79 -20.60 -18.53
C PHE A 380 19.17 -21.22 -18.75
N PRO A 381 19.93 -21.50 -17.68
CA PRO A 381 21.35 -21.87 -17.78
C PRO A 381 21.59 -23.14 -18.61
N GLU A 382 20.68 -24.11 -18.55
CA GLU A 382 20.78 -25.36 -19.34
C GLU A 382 20.54 -25.10 -20.83
N MET A 383 19.49 -24.36 -21.19
CA MET A 383 19.15 -24.06 -22.58
C MET A 383 20.17 -23.11 -23.24
N ALA A 384 20.70 -22.16 -22.46
CA ALA A 384 21.67 -21.18 -22.92
C ALA A 384 22.99 -21.80 -23.38
N GLN A 385 23.30 -23.04 -22.96
CA GLN A 385 24.46 -23.79 -23.45
C GLN A 385 24.35 -24.15 -24.94
N SER A 386 23.13 -24.34 -25.45
CA SER A 386 22.88 -24.73 -26.85
C SER A 386 22.60 -23.53 -27.74
N HIS A 387 21.82 -22.56 -27.27
CA HIS A 387 21.47 -21.37 -28.03
C HIS A 387 21.07 -20.20 -27.12
N SER A 388 21.34 -18.97 -27.56
CA SER A 388 20.91 -17.78 -26.81
C SER A 388 19.38 -17.64 -26.76
N ILE A 389 18.87 -17.29 -25.59
CA ILE A 389 17.44 -17.14 -25.33
C ILE A 389 16.93 -15.84 -25.97
N PRO A 390 15.91 -15.89 -26.84
CA PRO A 390 15.29 -14.67 -27.35
C PRO A 390 14.68 -13.85 -26.22
N PHE A 391 14.70 -12.53 -26.36
CA PHE A 391 14.05 -11.64 -25.42
C PHE A 391 13.22 -10.57 -26.12
N TRP A 392 12.27 -10.00 -25.38
CA TRP A 392 11.44 -8.89 -25.78
C TRP A 392 11.75 -7.69 -24.89
N LEU A 393 11.90 -6.53 -25.53
CA LEU A 393 12.12 -5.24 -24.88
C LEU A 393 11.25 -4.22 -25.62
N ASP A 394 10.42 -3.46 -24.91
CA ASP A 394 9.51 -2.48 -25.50
C ASP A 394 10.25 -1.47 -26.40
N THR A 395 11.39 -0.95 -25.94
CA THR A 395 12.26 -0.05 -26.71
C THR A 395 12.65 -0.59 -28.09
N LEU A 396 12.82 -1.90 -28.22
CA LEU A 396 13.23 -2.55 -29.47
C LEU A 396 12.04 -3.05 -30.27
N CYS A 397 11.02 -3.56 -29.60
CA CYS A 397 9.99 -4.41 -30.20
C CYS A 397 8.65 -3.67 -30.41
N VAL A 398 8.49 -2.46 -29.87
CA VAL A 398 7.33 -1.58 -30.11
C VAL A 398 7.74 -0.51 -31.12
N PRO A 399 7.24 -0.56 -32.37
CA PRO A 399 7.58 0.44 -33.39
C PRO A 399 7.20 1.86 -32.97
N LEU A 400 7.97 2.84 -33.44
CA LEU A 400 7.68 4.26 -33.13
C LEU A 400 6.53 4.84 -33.98
N GLN A 401 6.31 4.33 -35.18
CA GLN A 401 5.37 4.88 -36.14
C GLN A 401 4.02 4.13 -36.13
N ARG A 402 2.92 4.88 -36.30
CA ARG A 402 1.58 4.30 -36.54
C ARG A 402 1.46 3.80 -37.98
N PRO A 403 0.66 2.75 -38.25
CA PRO A 403 -0.22 2.02 -37.32
C PRO A 403 0.47 0.88 -36.55
N ALA A 404 1.73 0.54 -36.86
CA ALA A 404 2.43 -0.59 -36.25
C ALA A 404 2.59 -0.42 -34.72
N ARG A 405 2.84 0.81 -34.26
CA ARG A 405 2.90 1.13 -32.81
C ARG A 405 1.63 0.71 -32.06
N ASP A 406 0.47 1.06 -32.59
CA ASP A 406 -0.81 0.81 -31.91
C ASP A 406 -1.07 -0.71 -31.84
N ARG A 407 -0.79 -1.45 -32.92
CA ARG A 407 -0.86 -2.93 -32.91
C ARG A 407 0.10 -3.58 -31.93
N ALA A 408 1.32 -3.06 -31.79
CA ALA A 408 2.27 -3.57 -30.80
C ALA A 408 1.75 -3.35 -29.38
N ILE A 409 1.18 -2.18 -29.09
CA ILE A 409 0.56 -1.87 -27.79
C ILE A 409 -0.62 -2.81 -27.50
N GLU A 410 -1.50 -3.03 -28.49
CA GLU A 410 -2.60 -4.00 -28.37
C GLU A 410 -2.09 -5.42 -28.08
N ALA A 411 -0.98 -5.81 -28.69
CA ALA A 411 -0.37 -7.12 -28.50
C ALA A 411 0.44 -7.26 -27.19
N MET A 412 0.75 -6.17 -26.46
CA MET A 412 1.58 -6.24 -25.25
C MET A 412 1.00 -7.19 -24.20
N ARG A 413 -0.34 -7.26 -24.07
CA ARG A 413 -1.00 -8.22 -23.17
C ARG A 413 -0.53 -9.66 -23.45
N LEU A 414 -0.62 -10.08 -24.70
CA LEU A 414 -0.23 -11.41 -25.13
C LEU A 414 1.27 -11.62 -25.00
N THR A 415 2.07 -10.61 -25.35
CA THR A 415 3.53 -10.67 -25.25
C THR A 415 4.02 -10.92 -23.82
N TYR A 416 3.48 -10.25 -22.82
CA TYR A 416 3.89 -10.50 -21.42
C TYR A 416 3.29 -11.82 -20.88
N SER A 417 2.02 -12.12 -21.16
CA SER A 417 1.38 -13.35 -20.69
C SER A 417 1.91 -14.64 -21.31
N GLN A 418 2.45 -14.59 -22.53
CA GLN A 418 3.07 -15.74 -23.19
C GLN A 418 4.57 -15.88 -22.91
N ALA A 419 5.21 -14.87 -22.31
CA ALA A 419 6.61 -14.96 -21.93
C ALA A 419 6.82 -16.14 -20.97
N ALA A 420 7.95 -16.83 -21.11
CA ALA A 420 8.29 -17.91 -20.19
C ALA A 420 8.66 -17.34 -18.82
N LYS A 421 9.37 -16.20 -18.82
CA LYS A 421 9.73 -15.40 -17.64
C LYS A 421 9.68 -13.92 -17.98
N VAL A 422 9.28 -13.09 -17.02
CA VAL A 422 9.39 -11.64 -17.09
C VAL A 422 10.43 -11.19 -16.08
N LEU A 423 11.45 -10.45 -16.51
CA LEU A 423 12.54 -9.99 -15.65
C LEU A 423 12.44 -8.48 -15.40
N VAL A 424 12.30 -8.12 -14.13
CA VAL A 424 12.26 -6.74 -13.64
C VAL A 424 13.67 -6.18 -13.53
N LEU A 425 13.89 -5.02 -14.16
CA LEU A 425 15.14 -4.25 -14.07
C LEU A 425 14.85 -2.87 -13.44
N ASP A 426 15.46 -2.62 -12.28
CA ASP A 426 15.36 -1.36 -11.56
C ASP A 426 16.70 -1.02 -10.91
N ALA A 427 17.10 0.25 -10.98
CA ALA A 427 18.38 0.72 -10.46
C ALA A 427 18.55 0.49 -8.94
N VAL A 428 17.48 0.57 -8.15
CA VAL A 428 17.51 0.34 -6.69
C VAL A 428 17.79 -1.13 -6.37
N LEU A 429 17.20 -2.05 -7.15
CA LEU A 429 17.40 -3.48 -6.97
C LEU A 429 18.83 -3.89 -7.34
N SER A 430 19.39 -3.29 -8.39
CA SER A 430 20.76 -3.55 -8.83
C SER A 430 21.87 -3.14 -7.83
N GLN A 431 21.51 -2.48 -6.73
CA GLN A 431 22.44 -2.08 -5.66
C GLN A 431 22.51 -3.07 -4.49
N ALA A 432 21.64 -4.08 -4.46
CA ALA A 432 21.64 -5.10 -3.41
C ALA A 432 22.03 -6.45 -4.02
N SER A 433 22.86 -7.21 -3.30
CA SER A 433 23.18 -8.60 -3.62
C SER A 433 22.35 -9.53 -2.74
N ILE A 434 21.82 -10.61 -3.32
CA ILE A 434 21.06 -11.60 -2.55
C ILE A 434 21.95 -12.38 -1.57
N THR A 435 23.27 -12.38 -1.78
CA THR A 435 24.24 -13.05 -0.90
C THR A 435 24.70 -12.18 0.27
N GLU A 436 24.58 -10.86 0.14
CA GLU A 436 24.99 -9.91 1.18
C GLU A 436 23.81 -9.39 2.01
N PHE A 437 22.60 -9.37 1.44
CA PHE A 437 21.40 -8.75 2.04
C PHE A 437 20.38 -9.76 2.53
N GLU A 438 19.81 -9.50 3.70
CA GLU A 438 18.70 -10.29 4.24
C GLU A 438 17.43 -10.18 3.39
N THR A 439 16.64 -11.25 3.37
CA THR A 439 15.37 -11.34 2.62
C THR A 439 14.41 -10.19 2.92
N THR A 440 14.36 -9.73 4.17
CA THR A 440 13.54 -8.56 4.55
C THR A 440 13.94 -7.31 3.76
N GLU A 441 15.24 -7.05 3.61
CA GLU A 441 15.69 -5.89 2.84
C GLU A 441 15.45 -6.06 1.34
N LEU A 442 15.63 -7.28 0.80
CA LEU A 442 15.30 -7.58 -0.61
C LEU A 442 13.82 -7.28 -0.91
N ALA A 443 12.92 -7.77 -0.07
CA ALA A 443 11.47 -7.56 -0.22
C ALA A 443 11.08 -6.08 -0.07
N VAL A 444 11.66 -5.38 0.91
CA VAL A 444 11.45 -3.93 1.08
C VAL A 444 11.92 -3.16 -0.15
N ARG A 445 13.10 -3.49 -0.71
CA ARG A 445 13.65 -2.84 -1.91
C ARG A 445 12.76 -3.06 -3.14
N ILE A 446 12.19 -4.25 -3.32
CA ILE A 446 11.20 -4.53 -4.38
C ILE A 446 9.99 -3.59 -4.23
N ARG A 447 9.41 -3.54 -3.02
CA ARG A 447 8.21 -2.72 -2.74
C ARG A 447 8.43 -1.23 -2.95
N VAL A 448 9.60 -0.71 -2.59
CA VAL A 448 9.93 0.73 -2.66
C VAL A 448 10.80 1.12 -3.87
N SER A 449 10.88 0.22 -4.86
CA SER A 449 11.53 0.47 -6.16
C SER A 449 10.76 1.52 -6.97
N THR A 450 11.42 2.15 -7.95
CA THR A 450 10.70 3.04 -8.88
C THR A 450 9.79 2.23 -9.81
N TRP A 451 10.20 1.00 -10.14
CA TRP A 451 9.37 0.04 -10.86
C TRP A 451 8.01 -0.19 -10.20
N ALA A 452 7.95 -0.30 -8.88
CA ALA A 452 6.71 -0.52 -8.12
C ALA A 452 5.69 0.64 -8.19
N ARG A 453 6.04 1.78 -8.77
CA ARG A 453 5.25 3.03 -8.74
C ARG A 453 4.65 3.44 -10.09
N ARG A 454 4.78 2.64 -11.14
CA ARG A 454 4.30 3.00 -12.50
C ARG A 454 3.17 2.08 -12.98
N PRO A 455 2.20 2.60 -13.75
CA PRO A 455 1.09 1.79 -14.26
C PRO A 455 1.53 0.77 -15.32
N TRP A 456 2.50 1.11 -16.18
CA TRP A 456 3.03 0.20 -17.20
C TRP A 456 3.73 -1.01 -16.58
N THR A 457 4.65 -0.78 -15.65
CA THR A 457 5.35 -1.86 -14.94
C THR A 457 4.39 -2.74 -14.13
N PHE A 458 3.33 -2.15 -13.58
CA PHE A 458 2.26 -2.89 -12.93
C PHE A 458 1.48 -3.78 -13.92
N HIS A 459 1.12 -3.26 -15.09
CA HIS A 459 0.52 -4.05 -16.17
C HIS A 459 1.42 -5.24 -16.57
N GLU A 460 2.72 -5.01 -16.68
CA GLU A 460 3.70 -6.05 -17.02
C GLU A 460 3.81 -7.12 -15.92
N ALA A 461 3.77 -6.70 -14.65
CA ALA A 461 3.76 -7.60 -13.49
C ALA A 461 2.51 -8.49 -13.46
N CYS A 462 1.33 -7.89 -13.61
CA CYS A 462 0.03 -8.58 -13.55
C CYS A 462 -0.15 -9.62 -14.66
N LEU A 463 0.57 -9.45 -15.77
CA LEU A 463 0.51 -10.36 -16.91
C LEU A 463 1.59 -11.43 -16.90
N ALA A 464 2.62 -11.29 -16.05
CA ALA A 464 3.71 -12.24 -15.99
C ALA A 464 3.23 -13.57 -15.39
N ARG A 465 3.47 -14.69 -16.09
CA ARG A 465 3.26 -16.02 -15.50
C ARG A 465 4.32 -16.36 -14.45
N ASN A 466 5.55 -15.93 -14.70
CA ASN A 466 6.68 -16.08 -13.78
C ASN A 466 7.44 -14.75 -13.75
N LEU A 467 7.27 -13.97 -12.68
CA LEU A 467 7.96 -12.70 -12.49
C LEU A 467 9.25 -12.91 -11.70
N PHE A 468 10.33 -12.30 -12.18
CA PHE A 468 11.64 -12.32 -11.55
C PHE A 468 12.14 -10.89 -11.32
N TYR A 469 12.86 -10.68 -10.22
CA TYR A 469 13.48 -9.42 -9.83
C TYR A 469 14.99 -9.54 -9.92
N GLN A 470 15.62 -8.76 -10.81
CA GLN A 470 17.07 -8.77 -10.95
C GLN A 470 17.75 -7.92 -9.87
N PHE A 471 18.53 -8.57 -9.01
CA PHE A 471 19.45 -7.93 -8.07
C PHE A 471 20.86 -7.79 -8.68
N ALA A 472 21.84 -7.34 -7.91
CA ALA A 472 23.21 -7.11 -8.40
C ALA A 472 23.87 -8.38 -8.98
N ASP A 473 23.54 -9.52 -8.40
CA ASP A 473 24.13 -10.84 -8.67
C ASP A 473 23.16 -11.80 -9.36
N HIS A 474 21.96 -11.96 -8.82
CA HIS A 474 21.00 -12.97 -9.29
C HIS A 474 19.58 -12.43 -9.41
N ALA A 475 18.75 -13.15 -10.19
CA ALA A 475 17.33 -12.92 -10.26
C ALA A 475 16.59 -13.84 -9.28
N VAL A 476 15.64 -13.30 -8.53
CA VAL A 476 14.78 -14.08 -7.61
C VAL A 476 13.31 -13.87 -7.93
N ASN A 477 12.46 -14.80 -7.56
CA ASN A 477 11.01 -14.71 -7.69
C ASN A 477 10.33 -14.78 -6.31
N LEU A 478 9.01 -14.67 -6.29
CA LEU A 478 8.23 -14.80 -5.06
C LEU A 478 8.45 -16.14 -4.34
N GLU A 479 8.58 -17.25 -5.07
CA GLU A 479 8.84 -18.58 -4.48
C GLU A 479 10.15 -18.62 -3.68
N PHE A 480 11.21 -17.99 -4.18
CA PHE A 480 12.46 -17.84 -3.44
C PHE A 480 12.25 -17.07 -2.12
N LEU A 481 11.55 -15.92 -2.18
CA LEU A 481 11.33 -15.09 -0.99
C LEU A 481 10.46 -15.82 0.04
N ASP A 482 9.46 -16.57 -0.41
CA ASP A 482 8.59 -17.40 0.41
C ASP A 482 9.36 -18.53 1.10
N GLY A 483 10.25 -19.21 0.36
CA GLY A 483 11.13 -20.23 0.91
C GLY A 483 12.07 -19.68 1.99
N GLU A 484 12.63 -18.48 1.80
CA GLU A 484 13.47 -17.84 2.81
C GLU A 484 12.67 -17.44 4.07
N ARG A 485 11.46 -16.92 3.90
CA ARG A 485 10.54 -16.67 5.03
C ARG A 485 10.19 -17.96 5.77
N ASP A 486 9.90 -19.05 5.05
CA ASP A 486 9.57 -20.33 5.68
C ASP A 486 10.74 -20.91 6.47
N LYS A 487 11.98 -20.71 5.99
CA LYS A 487 13.19 -21.03 6.76
C LYS A 487 13.28 -20.21 8.06
N GLN A 488 13.01 -18.90 8.02
CA GLN A 488 12.98 -18.05 9.22
C GLN A 488 11.96 -18.57 10.25
N CYS A 489 10.75 -18.92 9.81
CA CYS A 489 9.72 -19.49 10.67
C CYS A 489 10.15 -20.84 11.27
N SER A 490 10.79 -21.68 10.47
CA SER A 490 11.28 -23.00 10.90
C SER A 490 12.37 -22.87 11.97
N THR A 491 13.29 -21.92 11.82
CA THR A 491 14.33 -21.63 12.83
C THR A 491 13.71 -21.16 14.15
N LEU A 492 12.74 -20.24 14.09
CA LEU A 492 12.03 -19.76 15.29
C LEU A 492 11.34 -20.91 16.06
N ARG A 493 10.79 -21.90 15.34
CA ARG A 493 10.24 -23.13 15.95
C ARG A 493 11.34 -23.99 16.57
N ALA A 494 12.42 -24.25 15.83
CA ALA A 494 13.50 -25.13 16.27
C ALA A 494 14.23 -24.62 17.53
N ASP A 495 14.44 -23.31 17.64
CA ASP A 495 15.06 -22.68 18.82
C ASP A 495 14.17 -22.76 20.07
N ASN A 496 12.91 -23.19 19.92
CA ASN A 496 11.91 -23.23 20.98
C ASN A 496 11.13 -24.56 20.97
N PRO A 497 11.77 -25.71 21.24
CA PRO A 497 11.20 -27.06 21.03
C PRO A 497 9.92 -27.40 21.83
N GLY A 498 9.46 -26.51 22.73
CA GLY A 498 8.11 -26.57 23.28
C GLY A 498 6.99 -26.17 22.29
N PHE A 499 7.35 -25.79 21.06
CA PHE A 499 6.46 -25.28 20.01
C PHE A 499 5.55 -26.32 19.34
N CYS A 500 5.90 -27.60 19.37
CA CYS A 500 5.15 -28.67 18.71
C CYS A 500 5.61 -30.04 19.21
N PRO A 501 4.70 -30.97 19.55
CA PRO A 501 5.00 -32.40 19.47
C PRO A 501 5.35 -32.77 18.02
N ASP A 502 6.25 -33.75 17.81
CA ASP A 502 6.80 -34.22 16.52
C ASP A 502 5.76 -34.71 15.46
N SER A 503 4.46 -34.47 15.64
CA SER A 503 3.36 -35.02 14.83
C SER A 503 2.61 -34.01 13.95
N TRP A 504 3.04 -32.74 13.89
CA TRP A 504 2.24 -31.63 13.31
C TRP A 504 2.94 -30.88 12.15
N ASP A 505 3.69 -31.61 11.30
CA ASP A 505 4.46 -31.06 10.15
C ASP A 505 3.61 -30.43 9.02
N TRP A 506 2.28 -30.51 9.08
CA TRP A 506 1.38 -30.15 7.96
C TRP A 506 0.60 -28.83 8.14
N LEU A 507 0.79 -28.10 9.25
CA LEU A 507 0.03 -26.86 9.54
C LEU A 507 0.76 -25.56 9.14
N PRO A 508 0.01 -24.50 8.72
CA PRO A 508 0.58 -23.36 8.01
C PRO A 508 1.59 -22.54 8.84
N ASN A 509 2.71 -22.15 8.24
CA ASN A 509 3.70 -21.21 8.81
C ASN A 509 3.17 -19.78 8.98
N SER A 510 1.93 -19.49 8.58
CA SER A 510 1.42 -18.15 8.32
C SER A 510 1.27 -17.26 9.56
N ARG A 511 1.07 -17.82 10.76
CA ARG A 511 0.95 -17.00 12.00
C ARG A 511 2.31 -16.51 12.47
N LEU A 512 3.32 -17.38 12.52
CA LEU A 512 4.66 -17.03 12.99
C LEU A 512 5.39 -16.06 12.07
N SER A 513 5.10 -16.12 10.77
CA SER A 513 5.69 -15.19 9.82
C SER A 513 5.34 -13.73 10.16
N GLU A 514 4.17 -13.46 10.73
CA GLU A 514 3.73 -12.10 11.11
C GLU A 514 4.60 -11.45 12.20
N ILE A 515 5.42 -12.23 12.93
CA ILE A 515 6.43 -11.69 13.86
C ILE A 515 7.42 -10.80 13.11
N ASN A 516 7.79 -11.17 11.88
CA ASN A 516 8.51 -10.30 10.94
C ASN A 516 7.49 -9.57 10.04
N SER A 517 6.70 -8.69 10.67
CA SER A 517 5.62 -7.96 10.00
C SER A 517 6.09 -7.12 8.80
N VAL A 518 7.34 -6.65 8.81
CA VAL A 518 7.96 -5.92 7.70
C VAL A 518 8.09 -6.82 6.47
N LEU A 519 8.64 -8.03 6.64
CA LEU A 519 8.76 -9.00 5.56
C LEU A 519 7.38 -9.45 5.07
N GLU A 520 6.48 -9.85 5.98
CA GLU A 520 5.13 -10.30 5.59
C GLU A 520 4.31 -9.22 4.90
N GLY A 521 4.38 -7.99 5.38
CA GLY A 521 3.74 -6.85 4.72
C GLY A 521 4.26 -6.62 3.30
N CYS A 522 5.56 -6.86 3.06
CA CYS A 522 6.14 -6.79 1.72
C CYS A 522 5.74 -7.98 0.85
N LEU A 523 5.78 -9.22 1.35
CA LEU A 523 5.39 -10.42 0.60
C LEU A 523 3.91 -10.41 0.22
N ARG A 524 3.02 -10.00 1.15
CA ARG A 524 1.60 -9.80 0.85
C ARG A 524 1.40 -8.76 -0.25
N TRP A 525 2.16 -7.66 -0.22
CA TRP A 525 2.13 -6.66 -1.28
C TRP A 525 2.62 -7.22 -2.63
N ILE A 526 3.75 -7.94 -2.66
CA ILE A 526 4.33 -8.53 -3.88
C ILE A 526 3.34 -9.53 -4.50
N ARG A 527 2.79 -10.45 -3.69
CA ARG A 527 1.73 -11.37 -4.12
C ARG A 527 0.56 -10.65 -4.75
N HIS A 528 0.09 -9.58 -4.12
CA HIS A 528 -1.00 -8.78 -4.64
C HIS A 528 -0.67 -8.13 -5.99
N GLN A 529 0.59 -7.83 -6.28
CA GLN A 529 1.01 -7.34 -7.60
C GLN A 529 1.03 -8.42 -8.66
N GLU A 530 1.55 -9.61 -8.32
CA GLU A 530 1.71 -10.72 -9.27
C GLU A 530 0.38 -11.43 -9.57
N LYS A 531 -0.52 -11.49 -8.57
CA LYS A 531 -1.73 -12.32 -8.58
C LYS A 531 -3.01 -11.51 -8.49
N VAL A 532 -2.97 -10.24 -8.88
CA VAL A 532 -4.06 -9.26 -8.66
C VAL A 532 -5.43 -9.72 -9.20
N LEU A 533 -5.44 -10.55 -10.25
CA LEU A 533 -6.67 -11.01 -10.89
C LEU A 533 -7.06 -12.45 -10.55
N GLU A 534 -6.25 -13.24 -9.82
CA GLU A 534 -6.55 -14.64 -9.49
C GLU A 534 -7.92 -14.77 -8.82
N ASP A 535 -8.24 -13.87 -7.88
CA ASP A 535 -9.51 -13.86 -7.14
C ASP A 535 -10.70 -13.29 -7.94
N SER A 536 -10.46 -12.77 -9.15
CA SER A 536 -11.46 -12.05 -9.97
C SER A 536 -11.73 -12.70 -11.32
N GLU A 537 -11.23 -13.92 -11.56
CA GLU A 537 -11.42 -14.61 -12.83
C GLU A 537 -12.91 -14.65 -13.23
N GLY A 538 -13.20 -14.18 -14.44
CA GLY A 538 -14.57 -14.06 -14.97
C GLY A 538 -15.38 -12.86 -14.47
N HIS A 539 -14.90 -12.08 -13.50
CA HIS A 539 -15.65 -10.99 -12.86
C HIS A 539 -14.92 -9.64 -12.99
N ALA A 540 -15.02 -9.01 -14.17
CA ALA A 540 -14.30 -7.76 -14.48
C ALA A 540 -14.57 -6.60 -13.50
N HIS A 541 -15.78 -6.52 -12.91
CA HIS A 541 -16.12 -5.52 -11.90
C HIS A 541 -15.29 -5.69 -10.62
N LEU A 542 -15.11 -6.93 -10.15
CA LEU A 542 -14.28 -7.24 -9.00
C LEU A 542 -12.81 -6.93 -9.32
N GLY A 543 -12.35 -7.33 -10.50
CA GLY A 543 -11.01 -6.97 -11.01
C GLY A 543 -10.79 -5.46 -10.99
N LEU A 544 -11.74 -4.65 -11.49
CA LEU A 544 -11.63 -3.19 -11.47
C LEU A 544 -11.56 -2.64 -10.03
N ALA A 545 -12.37 -3.15 -9.10
CA ALA A 545 -12.31 -2.74 -7.70
C ALA A 545 -10.92 -3.02 -7.09
N ILE A 546 -10.34 -4.18 -7.39
CA ILE A 546 -9.01 -4.57 -6.91
C ILE A 546 -7.94 -3.63 -7.49
N LEU A 547 -8.00 -3.38 -8.81
CA LEU A 547 -7.08 -2.48 -9.49
C LEU A 547 -7.15 -1.05 -8.94
N MET A 548 -8.35 -0.53 -8.67
CA MET A 548 -8.53 0.80 -8.07
C MET A 548 -7.77 0.93 -6.73
N GLY A 549 -7.67 -0.14 -5.93
CA GLY A 549 -6.84 -0.18 -4.73
C GLY A 549 -5.33 -0.16 -5.03
N SER A 550 -4.88 -0.99 -5.97
CA SER A 550 -3.47 -1.11 -6.37
C SER A 550 -2.89 0.13 -7.05
N LEU A 551 -3.72 0.92 -7.73
CA LEU A 551 -3.30 2.12 -8.49
C LEU A 551 -3.05 3.35 -7.62
N ARG A 552 -3.49 3.34 -6.36
CA ARG A 552 -3.43 4.49 -5.44
C ARG A 552 -2.04 5.05 -5.20
N PHE A 553 -1.02 4.26 -5.47
CA PHE A 553 0.38 4.61 -5.22
C PHE A 553 1.20 4.68 -6.50
N ARG A 554 0.51 4.60 -7.64
CA ARG A 554 1.10 4.63 -8.97
C ARG A 554 0.84 5.98 -9.61
N TRP A 555 1.78 6.41 -10.43
CA TRP A 555 1.67 7.67 -11.14
C TRP A 555 2.34 7.59 -12.52
N THR A 556 1.86 8.42 -13.46
CA THR A 556 2.46 8.64 -14.78
C THR A 556 2.22 10.08 -15.22
N SER A 557 3.14 10.64 -16.02
CA SER A 557 2.94 11.94 -16.67
C SER A 557 1.98 11.88 -17.87
N ARG A 558 1.73 10.68 -18.40
CA ARG A 558 0.82 10.39 -19.51
C ARG A 558 -0.43 9.68 -18.99
N LEU A 559 -1.40 10.44 -18.50
CA LEU A 559 -2.63 9.87 -17.95
C LEU A 559 -3.43 9.09 -19.00
N GLU A 560 -3.25 9.41 -20.28
CA GLU A 560 -3.85 8.68 -21.38
C GLU A 560 -3.39 7.21 -21.48
N ASP A 561 -2.24 6.86 -20.89
CA ASP A 561 -1.73 5.47 -20.84
C ASP A 561 -2.39 4.63 -19.73
N GLU A 562 -3.02 5.27 -18.74
CA GLU A 562 -3.65 4.58 -17.60
C GLU A 562 -4.67 3.54 -18.09
N THR A 563 -5.60 3.97 -18.92
CA THR A 563 -6.70 3.14 -19.43
C THR A 563 -6.21 2.04 -20.37
N ILE A 564 -5.10 2.26 -21.08
CA ILE A 564 -4.42 1.23 -21.88
C ILE A 564 -3.93 0.10 -20.97
N CYS A 565 -3.25 0.45 -19.87
CA CYS A 565 -2.77 -0.52 -18.89
C CYS A 565 -3.95 -1.28 -18.25
N LEU A 566 -5.02 -0.58 -17.85
CA LEU A 566 -6.17 -1.23 -17.20
C LEU A 566 -6.94 -2.15 -18.15
N ALA A 567 -7.19 -1.72 -19.39
CA ALA A 567 -7.79 -2.56 -20.41
C ALA A 567 -6.92 -3.80 -20.69
N GLY A 568 -5.60 -3.61 -20.78
CA GLY A 568 -4.63 -4.68 -20.93
C GLY A 568 -4.67 -5.70 -19.80
N ILE A 569 -4.80 -5.28 -18.54
CA ILE A 569 -4.93 -6.17 -17.38
C ILE A 569 -6.30 -6.90 -17.40
N LEU A 570 -7.41 -6.19 -17.64
CA LEU A 570 -8.78 -6.71 -17.64
C LEU A 570 -9.18 -7.45 -18.94
N GLY A 571 -8.28 -8.25 -19.49
CA GLY A 571 -8.59 -9.13 -20.62
C GLY A 571 -8.41 -8.53 -22.01
N GLY A 572 -7.98 -7.28 -22.14
CA GLY A 572 -7.76 -6.59 -23.42
C GLY A 572 -9.03 -6.15 -24.15
N ARG A 573 -10.22 -6.35 -23.56
CA ARG A 573 -11.50 -5.96 -24.17
C ARG A 573 -11.61 -4.43 -24.21
N GLY A 574 -11.99 -3.88 -25.36
CA GLY A 574 -12.19 -2.45 -25.48
C GLY A 574 -10.93 -1.63 -25.79
N LEU A 575 -9.77 -2.27 -25.91
CA LEU A 575 -8.51 -1.54 -26.04
C LEU A 575 -8.40 -0.78 -27.36
N SER A 576 -8.88 -1.36 -28.47
CA SER A 576 -8.91 -0.69 -29.76
C SER A 576 -9.84 0.53 -29.74
N GLU A 577 -10.97 0.47 -29.02
CA GLU A 577 -11.86 1.60 -28.80
C GLU A 577 -11.19 2.70 -27.97
N VAL A 578 -10.48 2.33 -26.89
CA VAL A 578 -9.70 3.28 -26.08
C VAL A 578 -8.64 4.00 -26.93
N LEU A 579 -7.92 3.27 -27.79
CA LEU A 579 -6.84 3.82 -28.62
C LEU A 579 -7.32 4.80 -29.72
N GLN A 580 -8.61 4.78 -30.08
CA GLN A 580 -9.21 5.76 -31.00
C GLN A 580 -9.29 7.17 -30.41
N HIS A 581 -9.25 7.29 -29.08
CA HIS A 581 -9.33 8.56 -28.39
C HIS A 581 -7.94 9.12 -28.02
N THR A 582 -7.83 10.44 -27.98
CA THR A 582 -6.58 11.16 -27.71
C THR A 582 -6.50 11.72 -26.30
N THR A 583 -7.63 12.13 -25.69
CA THR A 583 -7.66 12.71 -24.35
C THR A 583 -7.82 11.63 -23.28
N GLY A 584 -7.24 11.84 -22.10
CA GLY A 584 -7.37 10.91 -20.97
C GLY A 584 -8.81 10.72 -20.52
N GLU A 585 -9.62 11.79 -20.53
CA GLU A 585 -11.04 11.74 -20.15
C GLU A 585 -11.90 10.94 -21.13
N ASP A 586 -11.69 11.13 -22.44
CA ASP A 586 -12.40 10.35 -23.47
C ASP A 586 -12.01 8.87 -23.41
N ARG A 587 -10.72 8.59 -23.17
CA ARG A 587 -10.23 7.22 -22.97
C ARG A 587 -10.83 6.57 -21.73
N MET A 588 -10.94 7.29 -20.61
CA MET A 588 -11.57 6.78 -19.38
C MET A 588 -13.03 6.44 -19.62
N ARG A 589 -13.76 7.30 -20.34
CA ARG A 589 -15.15 7.04 -20.73
C ARG A 589 -15.28 5.80 -21.61
N ALA A 590 -14.45 5.70 -22.64
CA ALA A 590 -14.44 4.55 -23.54
C ALA A 590 -14.12 3.26 -22.78
N PHE A 591 -13.10 3.28 -21.92
CA PHE A 591 -12.70 2.16 -21.06
C PHE A 591 -13.83 1.72 -20.12
N LEU A 592 -14.45 2.63 -19.37
CA LEU A 592 -15.54 2.25 -18.46
C LEU A 592 -16.76 1.73 -19.22
N SER A 593 -16.98 2.19 -20.46
CA SER A 593 -18.07 1.71 -21.31
C SER A 593 -17.84 0.30 -21.86
N THR A 594 -16.60 -0.22 -21.82
CA THR A 594 -16.30 -1.58 -22.27
C THR A 594 -16.51 -2.63 -21.16
N ILE A 595 -16.74 -2.17 -19.93
CA ILE A 595 -17.01 -3.01 -18.76
C ILE A 595 -18.52 -2.99 -18.47
N GLU A 596 -19.18 -4.14 -18.66
CA GLU A 596 -20.64 -4.27 -18.53
C GLU A 596 -21.16 -3.85 -17.14
N LEU A 597 -20.44 -4.25 -16.09
CA LEU A 597 -20.72 -3.90 -14.71
C LEU A 597 -19.46 -3.29 -14.09
N ILE A 598 -19.60 -2.16 -13.41
CA ILE A 598 -18.53 -1.54 -12.63
C ILE A 598 -18.90 -1.49 -11.15
N PRO A 599 -17.93 -1.42 -10.22
CA PRO A 599 -18.22 -1.25 -8.80
C PRO A 599 -18.99 0.04 -8.53
N ALA A 600 -20.11 -0.05 -7.80
CA ALA A 600 -20.85 1.15 -7.39
C ALA A 600 -20.02 2.05 -6.45
N ASP A 601 -19.00 1.47 -5.80
CA ASP A 601 -18.04 2.18 -4.95
C ASP A 601 -17.34 3.35 -5.66
N ILE A 602 -17.33 3.38 -7.00
CA ILE A 602 -16.83 4.51 -7.79
C ILE A 602 -17.52 5.85 -7.45
N LEU A 603 -18.75 5.82 -6.93
CA LEU A 603 -19.48 7.00 -6.47
C LEU A 603 -18.96 7.58 -5.15
N TYR A 604 -18.30 6.76 -4.32
CA TYR A 604 -17.94 7.13 -2.95
C TYR A 604 -16.44 7.41 -2.76
N ILE A 605 -15.61 7.12 -3.77
CA ILE A 605 -14.18 7.46 -3.72
C ILE A 605 -13.97 8.97 -3.92
N LEU A 606 -12.99 9.52 -3.21
CA LEU A 606 -12.58 10.92 -3.39
C LEU A 606 -11.56 11.05 -4.52
N ARG A 607 -12.05 11.49 -5.68
CA ARG A 607 -11.25 11.70 -6.90
C ARG A 607 -11.70 12.97 -7.63
N PRO A 608 -10.80 13.66 -8.36
CA PRO A 608 -11.23 14.58 -9.40
C PRO A 608 -12.12 13.86 -10.42
N ARG A 609 -13.24 14.49 -10.82
CA ARG A 609 -14.25 13.90 -11.70
C ARG A 609 -14.46 14.76 -12.95
N SER A 610 -15.07 14.15 -13.97
CA SER A 610 -15.51 14.84 -15.17
C SER A 610 -16.53 15.94 -14.84
N THR A 611 -16.53 17.01 -15.63
CA THR A 611 -17.55 18.05 -15.60
C THR A 611 -18.62 17.88 -16.70
N LEU A 612 -18.43 16.89 -17.58
CA LEU A 612 -19.31 16.62 -18.71
C LEU A 612 -20.68 16.16 -18.22
N PRO A 613 -21.79 16.75 -18.72
CA PRO A 613 -23.12 16.25 -18.43
C PRO A 613 -23.28 14.76 -18.79
N GLY A 614 -23.83 13.96 -17.89
CA GLY A 614 -23.98 12.51 -18.06
C GLY A 614 -22.83 11.69 -17.46
N PHE A 615 -21.67 12.31 -17.18
CA PHE A 615 -20.48 11.65 -16.68
C PHE A 615 -19.89 12.28 -15.42
N ARG A 616 -20.64 13.12 -14.68
CA ARG A 616 -20.10 13.79 -13.48
C ARG A 616 -19.74 12.83 -12.35
N TRP A 617 -20.30 11.63 -12.38
CA TRP A 617 -19.93 10.51 -11.52
C TRP A 617 -18.58 9.87 -11.90
N MET A 618 -18.00 10.16 -13.06
CA MET A 618 -16.80 9.47 -13.56
C MET A 618 -15.51 10.12 -13.03
N PRO A 619 -14.65 9.37 -12.32
CA PRO A 619 -13.29 9.84 -11.99
C PRO A 619 -12.46 10.10 -13.25
N LEU A 620 -11.60 11.11 -13.20
CA LEU A 620 -10.65 11.40 -14.29
C LEU A 620 -9.45 10.45 -14.31
N SER A 621 -9.14 9.83 -13.17
CA SER A 621 -8.02 8.90 -12.99
C SER A 621 -8.19 8.11 -11.68
N PHE A 622 -7.73 6.87 -11.68
CA PHE A 622 -7.58 6.00 -10.50
C PHE A 622 -6.16 6.04 -9.90
N LEU A 623 -5.22 6.73 -10.54
CA LEU A 623 -3.83 6.84 -10.10
C LEU A 623 -3.65 7.83 -8.94
N GLY A 624 -2.72 7.53 -8.02
CA GLY A 624 -2.47 8.33 -6.82
C GLY A 624 -3.60 8.25 -5.78
N GLY A 625 -3.57 9.02 -4.70
CA GLY A 625 -4.69 9.19 -3.75
C GLY A 625 -4.59 8.37 -2.45
N GLY A 626 -5.11 8.95 -1.36
CA GLY A 626 -5.07 8.38 -0.01
C GLY A 626 -6.08 7.25 0.21
N SER A 627 -6.29 6.84 1.46
CA SER A 627 -7.27 5.80 1.85
C SER A 627 -8.68 6.06 1.30
N GLU A 628 -9.08 7.33 1.26
CA GLU A 628 -10.38 7.77 0.77
C GLU A 628 -10.59 7.63 -0.74
N ALA A 629 -9.51 7.39 -1.47
CA ALA A 629 -9.50 7.24 -2.92
C ALA A 629 -9.62 5.77 -3.37
N SER A 630 -9.81 4.86 -2.40
CA SER A 630 -9.95 3.41 -2.57
C SER A 630 -11.39 2.94 -2.42
N PRO A 631 -11.84 1.94 -3.20
CA PRO A 631 -13.06 1.21 -2.85
C PRO A 631 -12.83 0.43 -1.55
N LYS A 632 -13.92 0.11 -0.83
CA LYS A 632 -13.93 -0.85 0.31
C LYS A 632 -14.75 -2.10 -0.05
N PHE A 633 -14.75 -2.48 -1.33
CA PHE A 633 -15.24 -3.75 -1.85
C PHE A 633 -16.65 -4.12 -1.39
N GLN A 634 -17.64 -3.28 -1.74
CA GLN A 634 -19.04 -3.67 -1.55
C GLN A 634 -19.59 -4.39 -2.79
N PRO A 635 -20.49 -5.38 -2.61
CA PRO A 635 -21.01 -6.21 -3.71
C PRO A 635 -22.01 -5.47 -4.63
N ASN A 636 -22.26 -4.18 -4.41
CA ASN A 636 -23.16 -3.40 -5.26
C ASN A 636 -22.46 -3.02 -6.56
N ASN A 637 -23.11 -3.32 -7.69
CA ASN A 637 -22.62 -3.03 -9.03
C ASN A 637 -23.47 -1.95 -9.70
N ALA A 638 -22.88 -1.31 -10.71
CA ALA A 638 -23.50 -0.28 -11.51
C ALA A 638 -23.26 -0.55 -13.01
N THR A 639 -24.21 -0.16 -13.85
CA THR A 639 -24.16 -0.32 -15.30
C THR A 639 -23.89 1.03 -15.95
N VAL A 640 -22.87 1.10 -16.80
CA VAL A 640 -22.57 2.30 -17.59
C VAL A 640 -23.52 2.37 -18.78
N THR A 641 -24.19 3.51 -18.96
CA THR A 641 -25.11 3.77 -20.09
C THR A 641 -24.68 5.02 -20.84
N ALA A 642 -25.19 5.21 -22.05
CA ALA A 642 -24.95 6.44 -22.82
C ALA A 642 -25.41 7.72 -22.09
N GLY A 643 -26.36 7.60 -21.17
CA GLY A 643 -26.91 8.71 -20.40
C GLY A 643 -26.40 8.82 -18.95
N GLY A 644 -25.45 7.98 -18.54
CA GLY A 644 -24.87 7.99 -17.18
C GLY A 644 -24.80 6.63 -16.50
N LEU A 645 -24.64 6.62 -15.18
CA LEU A 645 -24.45 5.42 -14.38
C LEU A 645 -25.76 4.93 -13.76
N GLN A 646 -26.17 3.71 -14.05
CA GLN A 646 -27.37 3.09 -13.51
C GLN A 646 -27.04 2.15 -12.36
N LEU A 647 -27.71 2.28 -11.22
CA LEU A 647 -27.53 1.39 -10.07
C LEU A 647 -28.77 1.35 -9.16
N ARG A 648 -28.70 0.48 -8.16
CA ARG A 648 -29.66 0.44 -7.05
C ARG A 648 -28.96 0.61 -5.73
N CYS A 649 -29.43 1.55 -4.94
CA CYS A 649 -28.96 1.78 -3.59
C CYS A 649 -30.06 2.46 -2.77
N GLU A 650 -29.94 2.34 -1.46
CA GLU A 650 -30.77 3.11 -0.56
C GLU A 650 -30.27 4.55 -0.44
N GLY A 651 -31.08 5.41 0.18
CA GLY A 651 -30.73 6.79 0.38
C GLY A 651 -31.86 7.57 1.02
N PHE A 652 -31.77 8.88 0.95
CA PHE A 652 -32.84 9.76 1.39
C PHE A 652 -32.86 11.07 0.60
N LEU A 653 -34.05 11.60 0.43
CA LEU A 653 -34.34 12.87 -0.23
C LEU A 653 -34.27 14.00 0.81
N LEU A 654 -33.63 15.11 0.46
CA LEU A 654 -33.46 16.29 1.29
C LEU A 654 -34.47 17.37 0.87
N HIS A 655 -35.40 17.70 1.76
CA HIS A 655 -36.36 18.77 1.53
C HIS A 655 -35.89 20.08 2.18
N ASN A 656 -36.34 21.23 1.66
CA ASN A 656 -36.04 22.57 2.20
C ASN A 656 -34.54 22.89 2.29
N THR A 657 -33.79 22.57 1.23
CA THR A 657 -32.33 22.79 1.13
C THR A 657 -31.91 24.26 1.13
N SER A 658 -32.84 25.22 1.03
CA SER A 658 -32.56 26.66 1.18
C SER A 658 -31.87 26.99 2.51
N LEU A 659 -32.02 26.13 3.52
CA LEU A 659 -31.40 26.25 4.84
C LEU A 659 -29.91 25.88 4.87
N LEU A 660 -29.39 25.17 3.84
CA LEU A 660 -27.98 24.80 3.73
C LEU A 660 -27.05 26.02 3.61
N GLY A 661 -27.57 27.14 3.10
CA GLY A 661 -26.83 28.41 3.02
C GLY A 661 -26.64 29.11 4.38
N LEU A 662 -27.34 28.68 5.44
CA LEU A 662 -27.29 29.29 6.77
C LEU A 662 -26.31 28.58 7.71
N SER A 663 -26.07 27.28 7.51
CA SER A 663 -25.06 26.49 8.25
C SER A 663 -24.39 25.47 7.31
N PRO A 664 -23.32 25.87 6.60
CA PRO A 664 -22.73 25.08 5.53
C PRO A 664 -21.91 23.86 6.00
N ARG A 665 -21.68 23.71 7.32
CA ARG A 665 -20.80 22.65 7.86
C ARG A 665 -21.53 21.49 8.51
N ASN A 666 -22.67 21.71 9.19
CA ASN A 666 -23.37 20.66 9.92
C ASN A 666 -24.88 20.74 9.64
N SER A 667 -25.41 19.79 8.87
CA SER A 667 -26.86 19.63 8.68
C SER A 667 -27.33 18.39 9.45
N LYS A 668 -28.02 18.60 10.56
CA LYS A 668 -28.71 17.54 11.31
C LYS A 668 -30.11 17.35 10.75
N ILE A 669 -30.46 16.11 10.47
CA ILE A 669 -31.70 15.71 9.79
C ILE A 669 -32.42 14.69 10.64
N LYS A 670 -33.75 14.73 10.68
CA LYS A 670 -34.56 13.69 11.33
C LYS A 670 -35.25 12.81 10.30
N LEU A 671 -35.08 11.49 10.42
CA LEU A 671 -35.72 10.48 9.57
C LEU A 671 -35.99 9.21 10.37
N ASP A 672 -37.19 8.65 10.27
CA ASP A 672 -37.61 7.39 10.93
C ASP A 672 -37.30 7.33 12.44
N GLY A 673 -37.41 8.44 13.17
CA GLY A 673 -37.11 8.49 14.62
C GLY A 673 -35.61 8.54 14.96
N HIS A 674 -34.72 8.71 13.97
CA HIS A 674 -33.28 8.88 14.16
C HIS A 674 -32.82 10.26 13.67
N ALA A 675 -31.70 10.74 14.22
CA ALA A 675 -31.03 11.95 13.76
C ALA A 675 -29.83 11.56 12.88
N TYR A 676 -29.64 12.21 11.74
CA TYR A 676 -28.52 12.00 10.85
C TYR A 676 -27.73 13.30 10.70
N GLN A 677 -26.40 13.24 10.78
CA GLN A 677 -25.50 14.34 10.50
C GLN A 677 -24.82 14.10 9.17
N ILE A 678 -24.92 15.08 8.28
CA ILE A 678 -24.26 15.04 6.97
C ILE A 678 -23.13 16.06 6.97
N GLU A 679 -21.93 15.58 6.67
CA GLU A 679 -20.73 16.40 6.56
C GLU A 679 -20.10 16.22 5.17
N PRO A 680 -19.72 17.29 4.47
CA PRO A 680 -18.97 17.17 3.23
C PRO A 680 -17.61 16.47 3.45
N ALA A 681 -17.33 15.41 2.69
CA ALA A 681 -16.05 14.69 2.76
C ALA A 681 -14.91 15.40 2.00
N SER A 682 -15.20 16.53 1.36
CA SER A 682 -14.25 17.30 0.53
C SER A 682 -14.50 18.80 0.69
N LYS A 683 -13.81 19.66 -0.07
CA LYS A 683 -14.06 21.12 -0.11
C LYS A 683 -15.42 21.53 -0.71
N LEU A 684 -16.37 20.59 -0.78
CA LEU A 684 -17.73 20.83 -1.23
C LEU A 684 -18.44 21.77 -0.25
N ASN A 685 -18.97 22.87 -0.77
CA ASN A 685 -19.81 23.80 -0.02
C ASN A 685 -21.28 23.48 -0.29
N LEU A 686 -22.00 23.00 0.73
CA LEU A 686 -23.43 22.68 0.60
C LEU A 686 -24.29 23.91 0.30
N GLY A 687 -23.84 25.11 0.70
CA GLY A 687 -24.54 26.37 0.44
C GLY A 687 -24.69 26.68 -1.05
N ASP A 688 -23.78 26.21 -1.91
CA ASP A 688 -23.83 26.42 -3.36
C ASP A 688 -25.03 25.71 -4.02
N TYR A 689 -25.64 24.76 -3.30
CA TYR A 689 -26.77 23.95 -3.74
C TYR A 689 -28.07 24.28 -2.99
N ALA A 690 -28.09 25.39 -2.25
CA ALA A 690 -29.27 25.84 -1.52
C ALA A 690 -30.45 26.07 -2.49
N GLY A 691 -31.62 25.52 -2.15
CA GLY A 691 -32.84 25.63 -2.95
C GLY A 691 -32.98 24.59 -4.08
N GLN A 692 -32.00 23.70 -4.26
CA GLN A 692 -32.12 22.56 -5.18
C GLN A 692 -32.73 21.33 -4.48
N GLU A 693 -33.42 20.45 -5.23
CA GLU A 693 -33.80 19.14 -4.68
C GLU A 693 -32.56 18.25 -4.60
N LEU A 694 -32.13 17.91 -3.38
CA LEU A 694 -30.95 17.08 -3.15
C LEU A 694 -31.35 15.71 -2.64
N ALA A 695 -30.50 14.72 -2.87
CA ALA A 695 -30.60 13.41 -2.25
C ALA A 695 -29.21 12.89 -1.87
N VAL A 696 -29.16 12.03 -0.86
CA VAL A 696 -27.96 11.28 -0.50
C VAL A 696 -28.19 9.81 -0.80
N MET A 697 -27.31 9.26 -1.62
CA MET A 697 -27.23 7.84 -1.91
C MET A 697 -26.27 7.21 -0.92
N LEU A 698 -26.77 6.34 -0.05
CA LEU A 698 -25.93 5.70 0.96
C LEU A 698 -25.14 4.57 0.34
N ARG A 699 -23.87 4.48 0.74
CA ARG A 699 -23.01 3.38 0.39
C ARG A 699 -23.51 2.07 1.02
N ALA A 700 -23.76 2.08 2.32
CA ALA A 700 -24.33 0.97 3.05
C ALA A 700 -25.40 1.41 4.04
N THR A 701 -26.20 0.44 4.47
CA THR A 701 -27.28 0.63 5.43
C THR A 701 -26.68 0.99 6.78
N LEU A 702 -27.12 2.12 7.32
CA LEU A 702 -26.73 2.55 8.66
C LEU A 702 -27.55 1.78 9.68
N ILE A 703 -26.92 0.86 10.42
CA ILE A 703 -27.55 0.08 11.49
C ILE A 703 -27.04 0.62 12.84
N TRP A 704 -27.92 0.62 13.84
CA TRP A 704 -27.57 0.89 15.24
C TRP A 704 -27.87 -0.38 16.03
N THR A 705 -26.84 -0.96 16.66
CA THR A 705 -26.92 -2.16 17.51
C THR A 705 -26.00 -1.95 18.71
N ASP A 706 -26.39 -2.48 19.87
CA ASP A 706 -25.53 -2.52 21.07
C ASP A 706 -24.43 -3.60 20.97
N ASP A 707 -24.52 -4.46 19.96
CA ASP A 707 -23.60 -5.57 19.71
C ASP A 707 -22.57 -5.20 18.62
N SER A 708 -21.28 -5.25 18.95
CA SER A 708 -20.14 -4.86 18.11
C SER A 708 -19.59 -6.04 17.31
N SER A 709 -20.44 -6.71 16.54
CA SER A 709 -20.00 -7.79 15.66
C SER A 709 -19.11 -7.27 14.50
N PRO A 710 -17.97 -7.92 14.18
CA PRO A 710 -17.08 -7.52 13.09
C PRO A 710 -17.79 -7.44 11.72
N GLY A 711 -17.59 -6.34 10.99
CA GLY A 711 -18.05 -6.19 9.61
C GLY A 711 -19.40 -5.46 9.42
N GLN A 712 -20.10 -5.09 10.50
CA GLN A 712 -21.26 -4.20 10.41
C GLN A 712 -20.82 -2.72 10.39
N ILE A 713 -21.50 -1.89 9.60
CA ILE A 713 -21.21 -0.45 9.51
C ILE A 713 -22.04 0.27 10.57
N HIS A 714 -21.40 0.54 11.72
CA HIS A 714 -22.00 1.20 12.87
C HIS A 714 -22.12 2.70 12.65
N GLY A 715 -23.34 3.23 12.62
CA GLY A 715 -23.60 4.66 12.79
C GLY A 715 -23.04 5.60 11.72
N ARG A 716 -21.99 5.29 10.95
CA ARG A 716 -21.33 6.19 10.00
C ARG A 716 -21.04 5.50 8.67
N SER A 717 -21.40 6.15 7.57
CA SER A 717 -21.14 5.67 6.21
C SER A 717 -20.85 6.83 5.26
N LYS A 718 -20.07 6.58 4.21
CA LYS A 718 -20.03 7.47 3.05
C LYS A 718 -21.37 7.48 2.33
N GLY A 719 -21.70 8.62 1.73
CA GLY A 719 -22.81 8.80 0.81
C GLY A 719 -22.39 9.63 -0.41
N ALA A 720 -23.10 9.47 -1.51
CA ALA A 720 -22.98 10.34 -2.68
C ALA A 720 -24.13 11.35 -2.65
N LEU A 721 -23.80 12.64 -2.57
CA LEU A 721 -24.75 13.73 -2.72
C LEU A 721 -25.03 13.94 -4.21
N VAL A 722 -26.32 14.07 -4.54
CA VAL A 722 -26.80 14.28 -5.90
C VAL A 722 -27.90 15.33 -5.94
N THR A 723 -27.99 16.07 -7.05
CA THR A 723 -29.13 16.94 -7.35
C THR A 723 -30.15 16.16 -8.17
N LEU A 724 -31.40 16.08 -7.71
CA LEU A 724 -32.47 15.45 -8.47
C LEU A 724 -32.89 16.31 -9.65
N LEU A 725 -32.97 15.67 -10.82
CA LEU A 725 -33.33 16.32 -12.07
C LEU A 725 -34.77 15.97 -12.46
N GLN A 726 -35.12 14.68 -12.39
CA GLN A 726 -36.46 14.17 -12.74
C GLN A 726 -36.80 12.88 -12.00
N HIS A 727 -38.10 12.68 -11.78
CA HIS A 727 -38.69 11.43 -11.32
C HIS A 727 -39.41 10.73 -12.50
N GLN A 728 -38.77 9.72 -13.10
CA GLN A 728 -39.34 8.97 -14.23
C GLN A 728 -39.83 7.58 -13.79
N GLY A 729 -41.10 7.48 -13.41
CA GLY A 729 -41.69 6.21 -12.96
C GLY A 729 -41.01 5.69 -11.69
N GLN A 730 -40.31 4.55 -11.75
CA GLN A 730 -39.53 4.00 -10.63
C GLN A 730 -38.03 4.39 -10.67
N VAL A 731 -37.62 5.27 -11.58
CA VAL A 731 -36.21 5.69 -11.74
C VAL A 731 -36.04 7.14 -11.34
N LEU A 732 -35.08 7.39 -10.44
CA LEU A 732 -34.63 8.73 -10.08
C LEU A 732 -33.46 9.13 -10.98
N VAL A 733 -33.61 10.24 -11.70
CA VAL A 733 -32.55 10.81 -12.51
C VAL A 733 -31.91 11.94 -11.73
N ALA A 734 -30.61 11.87 -11.50
CA ALA A 734 -29.89 12.81 -10.65
C ALA A 734 -28.53 13.18 -11.25
N SER A 735 -28.06 14.41 -11.02
CA SER A 735 -26.70 14.83 -11.33
C SER A 735 -25.80 14.58 -10.11
N TYR A 736 -24.63 13.98 -10.33
CA TYR A 736 -23.64 13.83 -9.26
C TYR A 736 -23.14 15.19 -8.76
N VAL A 737 -23.01 15.34 -7.42
CA VAL A 737 -22.48 16.55 -6.77
C VAL A 737 -21.16 16.26 -6.05
N GLY A 738 -21.14 15.29 -5.13
CA GLY A 738 -19.95 15.04 -4.31
C GLY A 738 -20.13 13.92 -3.29
N VAL A 739 -19.08 13.66 -2.50
CA VAL A 739 -19.11 12.67 -1.42
C VAL A 739 -19.37 13.38 -0.10
N VAL A 740 -20.21 12.77 0.73
CA VAL A 740 -20.52 13.18 2.10
C VAL A 740 -20.27 12.04 3.07
N GLU A 741 -19.91 12.37 4.31
CA GLU A 741 -19.98 11.48 5.46
C GLU A 741 -21.37 11.61 6.08
N VAL A 742 -21.97 10.48 6.43
CA VAL A 742 -23.29 10.42 7.04
C VAL A 742 -23.18 9.66 8.34
N GLU A 743 -23.50 10.31 9.45
CA GLU A 743 -23.55 9.70 10.78
C GLU A 743 -25.00 9.64 11.28
N ARG A 744 -25.39 8.57 11.97
CA ARG A 744 -26.71 8.29 12.53
C ARG A 744 -26.60 8.23 14.05
N TYR A 745 -27.43 9.03 14.70
CA TYR A 745 -27.61 9.10 16.15
C TYR A 745 -29.01 8.63 16.53
N ASP A 746 -29.12 7.96 17.67
CA ASP A 746 -30.41 7.68 18.28
C ASP A 746 -30.94 8.93 19.00
N ILE A 747 -32.21 9.26 18.79
CA ILE A 747 -32.84 10.44 19.40
C ILE A 747 -33.03 10.23 20.92
N GLN A 748 -32.98 8.99 21.41
CA GLN A 748 -33.14 8.67 22.84
C GLN A 748 -31.89 8.91 23.71
N TYR A 749 -30.69 9.10 23.14
CA TYR A 749 -29.45 9.34 23.87
C TYR A 749 -28.74 10.62 23.39
N PRO A 750 -29.11 11.80 23.90
CA PRO A 750 -28.42 13.05 23.57
C PRO A 750 -27.08 13.12 24.31
N HIS A 751 -26.03 12.51 23.77
CA HIS A 751 -24.68 12.81 24.25
C HIS A 751 -24.24 14.18 23.73
N ARG A 752 -23.94 15.06 24.71
CA ARG A 752 -23.48 16.45 24.62
C ARG A 752 -24.50 17.48 24.10
N GLU A 753 -24.97 18.27 25.07
CA GLU A 753 -25.57 19.58 24.84
C GLU A 753 -24.63 20.47 24.02
N GLU A 754 -25.02 20.77 22.78
CA GLU A 754 -24.75 22.06 22.17
C GLU A 754 -26.08 22.68 21.77
N SER A 755 -26.44 23.76 22.45
CA SER A 755 -27.53 24.65 22.12
C SER A 755 -27.21 25.42 20.82
N SER A 756 -27.32 24.75 19.68
CA SER A 756 -27.43 25.42 18.37
C SER A 756 -28.84 25.16 17.85
N GLU A 757 -29.56 26.21 17.46
CA GLU A 757 -30.86 26.11 16.79
C GLU A 757 -30.82 25.03 15.69
N THR A 758 -31.39 23.85 15.97
CA THR A 758 -31.46 22.77 14.98
C THR A 758 -32.45 23.17 13.91
N THR A 759 -31.94 23.67 12.79
CA THR A 759 -32.72 23.85 11.57
C THR A 759 -33.09 22.46 11.03
N SER A 760 -34.25 21.93 11.42
CA SER A 760 -34.65 20.58 11.03
C SER A 760 -35.07 20.56 9.56
N MET A 761 -34.24 20.00 8.68
CA MET A 761 -34.64 19.64 7.33
C MET A 761 -35.49 18.37 7.36
N SER A 762 -36.63 18.36 6.63
CA SER A 762 -37.45 17.16 6.47
C SER A 762 -36.87 16.26 5.39
N THR A 763 -37.12 14.95 5.48
CA THR A 763 -36.57 13.96 4.53
C THR A 763 -37.54 12.84 4.19
N THR A 764 -37.23 12.13 3.11
CA THR A 764 -37.96 10.94 2.67
C THR A 764 -36.98 9.81 2.41
N LYS A 765 -37.19 8.65 3.05
CA LYS A 765 -36.35 7.47 2.84
C LYS A 765 -36.56 6.84 1.47
N LEU A 766 -35.47 6.42 0.86
CA LEU A 766 -35.44 5.70 -0.41
C LEU A 766 -34.94 4.28 -0.16
N LEU A 767 -35.69 3.30 -0.66
CA LEU A 767 -35.40 1.88 -0.44
C LEU A 767 -34.23 1.39 -1.28
N ARG A 768 -33.57 0.31 -0.86
CA ARG A 768 -32.48 -0.33 -1.62
C ARG A 768 -32.89 -0.81 -3.02
N THR A 769 -34.19 -1.03 -3.26
CA THR A 769 -34.75 -1.39 -4.57
C THR A 769 -34.87 -0.21 -5.53
N GLN A 770 -34.68 1.03 -5.04
CA GLN A 770 -34.78 2.24 -5.82
C GLN A 770 -33.75 2.25 -6.95
N ARG A 771 -34.21 2.53 -8.18
CA ARG A 771 -33.33 2.66 -9.34
C ARG A 771 -32.89 4.10 -9.50
N TRP A 772 -31.60 4.27 -9.77
CA TRP A 772 -30.96 5.56 -10.00
C TRP A 772 -30.33 5.57 -11.39
N LEU A 773 -30.41 6.72 -12.05
CA LEU A 773 -29.60 7.09 -13.22
C LEU A 773 -28.83 8.35 -12.88
N ILE A 774 -27.51 8.21 -12.72
CA ILE A 774 -26.62 9.30 -12.29
C ILE A 774 -25.92 9.90 -13.51
N GLN A 775 -26.17 11.19 -13.72
CA GLN A 775 -25.60 12.03 -14.78
C GLN A 775 -24.41 12.84 -14.28
#